data_AF-D6ZL46-F1
#
_entry.id   AF-D6ZL46-F1
#
_cell.length_a   1.000
_cell.length_b   1.000
_cell.length_c   1.000
_cell.angle_alpha   90.00
_cell.angle_beta   90.00
_cell.angle_gamma   90.00
#
_symmetry.space_group_name_H-M   'P 1'
#
loop_
_entity.id
_entity.type
_entity.pdbx_description
1 polymer ?
#
loop_
_entity_poly.entity_id
_entity_poly.type
_entity_poly.pdbx_seq_one_letter_code
_entity_poly.pdbx_strand_id
1 'polypeptide(L)'
;MNLKKKFVIGAASLALVAGMGVAPAMAAPQPGDEIKFPDGGTFTRVFGDERIDTAIAVADRLNKDTEQSLKVAYLVSAGQNHMVDAATSGMLKDGLVFLVPQDKAGQLLLGATMKNKFSNVKKLVAIGGTSAVSDEAVANVKKMNANVTTTGRLEGKNRYETNVAVAKAAYKNNAGINRVYLTRGDNLVDALAAGSVADGPVLLVNHEGDLDPATVAYYQGLPKLNKGVVLGGQAALSDEQVNKLLKDIKLLDPWSYLKSTAERKAAVQAAAANYFGQDAWQRQQNSMPLKEKFEPKKLDSYDFFGQGATAAVAGTSKNPSDVNTNAVVTDTKKAFVGYKEPMTLLNKNMLVVTNKHVALQAALDVALRNAKAEKVKAAQLTSAPAGNNADAKLWQAVKDMYGLDPKAMQVVIKDGKISDSGAFEFDTDTQEITGLNDALFADVQAKLSDGGDWEKSKVYKVGAAQKSTLADTVYAVINADTDVVVGDAVTDKLIGVNWDALFNVMKDEQASMEKKTKEAKQALLDAVTAYYNGEGMKLLTGSGKGWSRLDGANRYETSALLAVYELQEGKYVNGSKVDPANGRVYLASGDDAHLIDSVVAGQLTDGPILLVPASGEIDKSVIQHLAYLKYKHTNLGTYMIGGKVAVSDEVRDEAVKALKHAKDYAGADSLGSVPAAPAKPYTTAPTLQAAATPAKDGTSVKIGEITNYAAVKALLEDKKGGPIAAADVKVTISAGSASDVSNKVSDVTVDLANGEIKAKIDSTATGSGKFKFQVTVKGYGDRSDTKATETEVTIAA
;
A
#
# COMPACT_ATOMS: atom_id res chain seq x y z
N MET A 1 -63.69 -14.92 32.13
CA MET A 1 -62.55 -15.63 31.51
C MET A 1 -61.60 -14.61 30.89
N ASN A 2 -60.34 -14.63 31.36
CA ASN A 2 -59.05 -14.20 30.77
C ASN A 2 -59.02 -13.05 29.74
N LEU A 3 -58.41 -11.89 30.04
CA LEU A 3 -56.96 -11.60 30.07
C LEU A 3 -56.24 -11.79 28.72
N LYS A 4 -55.91 -10.68 28.04
CA LYS A 4 -54.52 -10.30 27.65
C LYS A 4 -54.50 -8.99 26.83
N LYS A 5 -53.44 -8.21 27.09
CA LYS A 5 -52.97 -6.95 26.47
C LYS A 5 -53.36 -5.65 27.19
N LYS A 6 -52.65 -5.40 28.30
CA LYS A 6 -52.37 -4.05 28.82
C LYS A 6 -51.11 -3.53 28.12
N PHE A 7 -51.22 -2.39 27.46
CA PHE A 7 -50.08 -1.47 27.27
C PHE A 7 -49.80 -0.87 28.65
N VAL A 8 -48.62 -1.13 29.20
CA VAL A 8 -48.11 -0.46 30.40
C VAL A 8 -47.09 0.57 29.92
N ILE A 9 -47.46 1.84 30.11
CA ILE A 9 -46.54 2.97 30.17
C ILE A 9 -45.76 2.80 31.47
N GLY A 10 -44.44 2.65 31.41
CA GLY A 10 -43.52 2.65 32.55
C GLY A 10 -42.27 3.44 32.17
N ALA A 11 -42.09 4.65 32.71
CA ALA A 11 -41.37 4.91 33.96
C ALA A 11 -39.86 4.67 33.86
N ALA A 12 -39.15 5.61 33.22
CA ALA A 12 -37.70 5.78 33.34
C ALA A 12 -37.27 7.26 33.29
N SER A 13 -38.08 8.15 33.88
CA SER A 13 -37.75 9.58 33.98
C SER A 13 -38.37 10.17 35.24
N LEU A 14 -37.96 9.71 36.44
CA LEU A 14 -38.33 10.34 37.72
C LEU A 14 -37.54 9.83 38.95
N ALA A 15 -36.24 9.55 38.80
CA ALA A 15 -35.37 9.25 39.94
C ALA A 15 -34.03 10.02 39.86
N LEU A 16 -34.09 11.36 39.96
CA LEU A 16 -32.89 12.17 40.27
C LEU A 16 -33.20 13.46 41.04
N VAL A 17 -34.29 13.51 41.81
CA VAL A 17 -34.53 14.62 42.75
C VAL A 17 -35.17 14.07 44.02
N ALA A 18 -34.38 13.40 44.87
CA ALA A 18 -34.65 13.24 46.30
C ALA A 18 -33.44 12.55 46.96
N GLY A 19 -32.61 13.31 47.68
CA GLY A 19 -31.48 12.74 48.43
C GLY A 19 -30.35 13.73 48.71
N MET A 20 -30.66 14.90 49.27
CA MET A 20 -29.65 15.69 50.00
C MET A 20 -29.51 15.09 51.40
N GLY A 21 -28.32 14.60 51.75
CA GLY A 21 -27.97 14.19 53.11
C GLY A 21 -26.87 13.15 53.13
N VAL A 22 -25.77 13.49 53.80
CA VAL A 22 -24.53 12.73 54.06
C VAL A 22 -23.66 12.34 52.86
N ALA A 23 -22.54 13.07 52.74
CA ALA A 23 -21.41 12.69 51.90
C ALA A 23 -20.83 11.33 52.34
N PRO A 24 -20.68 10.34 51.44
CA PRO A 24 -19.71 9.28 51.63
C PRO A 24 -18.36 9.77 51.11
N ALA A 25 -17.33 9.49 51.89
CA ALA A 25 -15.93 9.72 51.56
C ALA A 25 -15.58 9.22 50.15
N MET A 26 -14.69 9.96 49.49
CA MET A 26 -14.08 9.59 48.21
C MET A 26 -13.55 8.15 48.27
N ALA A 27 -14.19 7.25 47.52
CA ALA A 27 -13.60 5.99 47.12
C ALA A 27 -12.82 6.23 45.82
N ALA A 28 -11.49 6.15 45.88
CA ALA A 28 -10.66 5.86 44.71
C ALA A 28 -10.66 4.35 44.44
N PRO A 29 -10.36 3.90 43.22
CA PRO A 29 -11.14 3.98 41.98
C PRO A 29 -11.95 2.66 41.76
N GLN A 30 -12.89 2.61 40.81
CA GLN A 30 -13.31 1.33 40.19
C GLN A 30 -13.47 1.51 38.67
N PRO A 31 -12.40 1.39 37.88
CA PRO A 31 -12.46 1.15 36.44
C PRO A 31 -12.47 -0.38 36.21
N GLY A 32 -13.43 -0.90 35.44
CA GLY A 32 -13.57 -2.33 35.21
C GLY A 32 -12.30 -3.01 34.65
N ASP A 33 -11.96 -4.16 35.25
CA ASP A 33 -10.99 -5.18 34.82
C ASP A 33 -9.64 -4.66 34.28
N GLU A 34 -8.86 -3.94 35.10
CA GLU A 34 -7.44 -3.78 34.81
C GLU A 34 -6.73 -5.14 34.93
N ILE A 35 -6.27 -5.69 33.80
CA ILE A 35 -5.46 -6.90 33.76
C ILE A 35 -4.00 -6.47 33.75
N LYS A 36 -3.24 -6.91 34.74
CA LYS A 36 -1.78 -6.74 34.79
C LYS A 36 -1.12 -8.03 34.30
N PHE A 37 -0.24 -7.94 33.31
CA PHE A 37 0.43 -9.13 32.79
C PHE A 37 1.66 -9.47 33.66
N PRO A 38 1.95 -10.76 33.93
CA PRO A 38 3.08 -11.17 34.75
C PRO A 38 4.44 -10.70 34.21
N ASP A 39 4.53 -10.49 32.90
CA ASP A 39 5.74 -10.03 32.22
C ASP A 39 5.81 -8.50 32.06
N GLY A 40 4.84 -7.73 32.58
CA GLY A 40 4.80 -6.25 32.53
C GLY A 40 3.60 -5.68 31.78
N GLY A 41 3.27 -4.41 31.95
CA GLY A 41 2.19 -3.74 31.20
C GLY A 41 0.77 -4.11 31.65
N THR A 42 -0.22 -3.44 31.04
CA THR A 42 -1.62 -3.52 31.50
C THR A 42 -2.60 -3.53 30.34
N PHE A 43 -3.78 -4.09 30.58
CA PHE A 43 -4.96 -3.93 29.73
C PHE A 43 -6.07 -3.34 30.59
N THR A 44 -6.64 -2.21 30.18
CA THR A 44 -7.71 -1.52 30.90
C THR A 44 -8.85 -1.19 29.96
N ARG A 45 -10.09 -1.45 30.38
CA ARG A 45 -11.26 -0.94 29.66
C ARG A 45 -11.64 0.45 30.16
N VAL A 46 -11.75 1.41 29.25
CA VAL A 46 -12.21 2.78 29.52
C VAL A 46 -13.62 2.91 28.97
N PHE A 47 -14.60 2.94 29.87
CA PHE A 47 -16.01 2.98 29.50
C PHE A 47 -16.84 3.71 30.57
N GLY A 48 -18.04 4.11 30.18
CA GLY A 48 -19.12 4.42 31.10
C GLY A 48 -20.41 3.72 30.66
N ASP A 49 -21.49 3.91 31.42
CA ASP A 49 -22.77 3.24 31.18
C ASP A 49 -23.37 3.65 29.82
N GLU A 50 -23.18 4.92 29.45
CA GLU A 50 -23.56 5.46 28.15
C GLU A 50 -22.35 5.96 27.35
N ARG A 51 -22.57 6.21 26.06
CA ARG A 51 -21.56 6.81 25.15
C ARG A 51 -21.00 8.14 25.66
N ILE A 52 -21.83 8.94 26.34
CA ILE A 52 -21.41 10.22 26.94
C ILE A 52 -20.50 10.00 28.14
N ASP A 53 -20.79 8.99 28.96
CA ASP A 53 -19.96 8.64 30.11
C ASP A 53 -18.62 8.04 29.66
N THR A 54 -18.61 7.27 28.56
CA THR A 54 -17.39 6.81 27.89
C THR A 54 -16.54 8.00 27.43
N ALA A 55 -17.14 9.01 26.80
CA ALA A 55 -16.44 10.23 26.41
C ALA A 55 -15.84 10.98 27.61
N ILE A 56 -16.58 11.07 28.72
CA ILE A 56 -16.10 11.68 29.97
C ILE A 56 -14.94 10.87 30.58
N ALA A 57 -15.00 9.54 30.52
CA ALA A 57 -13.94 8.67 31.01
C ALA A 57 -12.64 8.82 30.19
N VAL A 58 -12.76 8.95 28.86
CA VAL A 58 -11.63 9.24 27.96
C VAL A 58 -11.05 10.63 28.24
N ALA A 59 -11.89 11.65 28.41
CA ALA A 59 -11.45 13.00 28.76
C ALA A 59 -10.76 13.06 30.14
N ASP A 60 -11.28 12.33 31.14
CA ASP A 60 -10.68 12.22 32.47
C ASP A 60 -9.30 11.56 32.41
N ARG A 61 -9.13 10.59 31.50
CA ARG A 61 -7.84 9.96 31.26
C ARG A 61 -6.82 10.97 30.70
N LEU A 62 -7.16 11.63 29.60
CA LEU A 62 -6.29 12.65 28.99
C LEU A 62 -5.94 13.77 29.98
N ASN A 63 -6.90 14.22 30.78
CA ASN A 63 -6.68 15.29 31.76
C ASN A 63 -5.73 14.90 32.90
N LYS A 64 -5.73 13.63 33.32
CA LYS A 64 -4.78 13.09 34.29
C LYS A 64 -3.36 13.01 33.70
N ASP A 65 -3.25 12.58 32.45
CA ASP A 65 -1.97 12.43 31.77
C ASP A 65 -1.31 13.78 31.40
N THR A 66 -2.11 14.83 31.21
CA THR A 66 -1.64 16.19 30.83
C THR A 66 -1.45 17.14 32.03
N GLU A 67 -1.49 16.60 33.25
CA GLU A 67 -1.38 17.34 34.52
C GLU A 67 -2.26 18.60 34.55
N GLN A 68 -3.54 18.47 34.17
CA GLN A 68 -4.54 19.54 34.34
C GLN A 68 -4.33 20.82 33.50
N SER A 69 -3.48 20.81 32.47
CA SER A 69 -3.12 22.01 31.69
C SER A 69 -4.13 22.44 30.61
N LEU A 70 -5.12 21.60 30.28
CA LEU A 70 -6.08 21.84 29.19
C LEU A 70 -7.21 22.82 29.61
N LYS A 71 -7.39 23.90 28.83
CA LYS A 71 -8.33 25.00 29.15
C LYS A 71 -9.53 25.08 28.21
N VAL A 72 -9.54 24.32 27.12
CA VAL A 72 -10.60 24.32 26.12
C VAL A 72 -11.37 23.02 26.20
N ALA A 73 -12.70 23.08 26.08
CA ALA A 73 -13.54 21.92 25.85
C ALA A 73 -14.25 22.06 24.51
N TYR A 74 -14.01 21.10 23.64
CA TYR A 74 -14.63 20.96 22.34
C TYR A 74 -15.90 20.13 22.47
N LEU A 75 -17.01 20.72 22.07
CA LEU A 75 -18.36 20.17 22.19
C LEU A 75 -18.79 19.62 20.85
N VAL A 76 -19.09 18.33 20.80
CA VAL A 76 -19.43 17.63 19.56
C VAL A 76 -20.73 16.87 19.72
N SER A 77 -21.52 16.74 18.68
CA SER A 77 -22.83 16.10 18.77
C SER A 77 -22.72 14.61 19.12
N ALA A 78 -23.52 14.14 20.09
CA ALA A 78 -23.65 12.70 20.36
C ALA A 78 -24.54 11.96 19.33
N GLY A 79 -25.17 12.71 18.41
CA GLY A 79 -26.08 12.16 17.40
C GLY A 79 -25.33 11.53 16.22
N GLN A 80 -25.71 10.31 15.85
CA GLN A 80 -25.10 9.54 14.75
C GLN A 80 -25.03 10.31 13.42
N ASN A 81 -26.06 11.12 13.12
CA ASN A 81 -26.15 11.88 11.86
C ASN A 81 -25.20 13.09 11.77
N HIS A 82 -24.54 13.46 12.87
CA HIS A 82 -23.65 14.63 12.97
C HIS A 82 -22.22 14.26 13.36
N MET A 83 -21.88 12.97 13.31
CA MET A 83 -20.54 12.46 13.60
C MET A 83 -19.49 12.89 12.59
N VAL A 84 -19.93 13.39 11.43
CA VAL A 84 -19.03 13.78 10.35
C VAL A 84 -18.20 15.02 10.66
N ASP A 85 -18.76 15.92 11.46
CA ASP A 85 -18.07 17.09 11.97
C ASP A 85 -17.12 16.73 13.14
N ALA A 86 -17.34 15.56 13.74
CA ALA A 86 -16.63 15.05 14.92
C ALA A 86 -15.36 14.28 14.58
N ALA A 87 -15.35 13.56 13.45
CA ALA A 87 -14.36 12.52 13.19
C ALA A 87 -12.91 13.01 13.22
N THR A 88 -12.69 14.29 12.92
CA THR A 88 -11.36 14.87 12.88
C THR A 88 -11.05 15.76 14.09
N SER A 89 -11.91 15.79 15.12
CA SER A 89 -11.67 16.59 16.34
C SER A 89 -10.48 16.10 17.17
N GLY A 90 -10.06 14.84 16.99
CA GLY A 90 -8.89 14.26 17.65
C GLY A 90 -7.58 15.03 17.39
N MET A 91 -7.49 15.72 16.24
CA MET A 91 -6.31 16.51 15.91
C MET A 91 -6.11 17.76 16.80
N LEU A 92 -7.12 18.14 17.59
CA LEU A 92 -7.08 19.32 18.46
C LEU A 92 -6.25 19.02 19.71
N LYS A 93 -5.15 19.76 19.89
CA LYS A 93 -4.14 19.49 20.93
C LYS A 93 -4.28 20.35 22.18
N ASP A 94 -5.15 21.34 22.18
CA ASP A 94 -5.27 22.36 23.24
C ASP A 94 -6.54 22.21 24.11
N GLY A 95 -7.28 21.11 23.97
CA GLY A 95 -8.52 20.89 24.71
C GLY A 95 -9.00 19.46 24.79
N LEU A 96 -10.07 19.29 25.55
CA LEU A 96 -10.77 18.02 25.79
C LEU A 96 -11.99 17.92 24.87
N VAL A 97 -12.25 16.74 24.30
CA VAL A 97 -13.42 16.52 23.42
C VAL A 97 -14.54 15.84 24.21
N PHE A 98 -15.73 16.46 24.21
CA PHE A 98 -16.92 15.97 24.88
C PHE A 98 -18.09 15.78 23.91
N LEU A 99 -18.86 14.72 24.12
CA LEU A 99 -20.11 14.46 23.42
C LEU A 99 -21.26 15.19 24.11
N VAL A 100 -22.02 15.97 23.35
CA VAL A 100 -23.17 16.74 23.81
C VAL A 100 -24.45 15.92 23.61
N PRO A 101 -25.19 15.61 24.69
CA PRO A 101 -26.50 14.96 24.60
C PRO A 101 -27.51 15.79 23.80
N GLN A 102 -28.46 15.11 23.15
CA GLN A 102 -29.52 15.77 22.38
C GLN A 102 -30.56 16.44 23.29
N ASP A 103 -30.75 15.93 24.50
CA ASP A 103 -31.69 16.46 25.47
C ASP A 103 -31.06 17.48 26.43
N LYS A 104 -31.90 18.40 26.90
CA LYS A 104 -31.49 19.49 27.79
C LYS A 104 -30.96 19.02 29.14
N ALA A 105 -31.51 17.93 29.69
CA ALA A 105 -31.09 17.44 31.00
C ALA A 105 -29.65 16.89 30.94
N GLY A 106 -29.33 16.12 29.90
CA GLY A 106 -27.99 15.64 29.61
C GLY A 106 -26.99 16.78 29.38
N GLN A 107 -27.38 17.85 28.68
CA GLN A 107 -26.51 19.02 28.47
C GLN A 107 -26.17 19.74 29.78
N LEU A 108 -27.15 19.92 30.67
CA LEU A 108 -26.93 20.49 32.00
C LEU A 108 -26.06 19.58 32.86
N LEU A 109 -26.27 18.25 32.79
CA LEU A 109 -25.46 17.28 33.50
C LEU A 109 -24.00 17.29 33.02
N LEU A 110 -23.77 17.34 31.70
CA LEU A 110 -22.43 17.49 31.13
C LEU A 110 -21.74 18.74 31.67
N GLY A 111 -22.42 19.89 31.68
CA GLY A 111 -21.88 21.13 32.24
C GLY A 111 -21.53 21.03 33.73
N ALA A 112 -22.39 20.38 34.53
CA ALA A 112 -22.13 20.16 35.96
C ALA A 112 -20.93 19.21 36.17
N THR A 113 -20.85 18.12 35.41
CA THR A 113 -19.72 17.19 35.44
C THR A 113 -18.42 17.88 35.04
N MET A 114 -18.45 18.73 34.01
CA MET A 114 -17.31 19.55 33.60
C MET A 114 -16.83 20.49 34.69
N LYS A 115 -17.75 21.17 35.38
CA LYS A 115 -17.40 22.05 36.50
C LYS A 115 -16.67 21.30 37.62
N ASN A 116 -17.10 20.09 37.92
CA ASN A 116 -16.59 19.30 39.04
C ASN A 116 -15.28 18.58 38.72
N LYS A 117 -15.17 17.94 37.55
CA LYS A 117 -14.01 17.11 37.17
C LYS A 117 -12.95 17.86 36.34
N PHE A 118 -13.36 18.92 35.64
CA PHE A 118 -12.54 19.63 34.66
C PHE A 118 -12.55 21.14 34.92
N SER A 119 -12.29 21.55 36.16
CA SER A 119 -12.37 22.95 36.64
C SER A 119 -11.48 23.96 35.90
N ASN A 120 -10.49 23.47 35.16
CA ASN A 120 -9.54 24.28 34.38
C ASN A 120 -10.09 24.68 33.01
N VAL A 121 -11.17 24.06 32.55
CA VAL A 121 -11.86 24.45 31.32
C VAL A 121 -12.44 25.85 31.48
N LYS A 122 -11.95 26.79 30.65
CA LYS A 122 -12.39 28.20 30.62
C LYS A 122 -13.09 28.57 29.31
N LYS A 123 -13.00 27.72 28.28
CA LYS A 123 -13.57 27.97 26.95
C LYS A 123 -14.35 26.75 26.46
N LEU A 124 -15.57 26.98 25.95
CA LEU A 124 -16.31 25.97 25.19
C LEU A 124 -16.22 26.28 23.70
N VAL A 125 -16.03 25.27 22.87
CA VAL A 125 -16.02 25.41 21.41
C VAL A 125 -16.89 24.34 20.79
N ALA A 126 -18.00 24.71 20.16
CA ALA A 126 -18.81 23.76 19.40
C ALA A 126 -18.12 23.38 18.09
N ILE A 127 -18.13 22.10 17.72
CA ILE A 127 -17.66 21.62 16.42
C ILE A 127 -18.87 21.21 15.59
N GLY A 128 -18.96 21.75 14.38
CA GLY A 128 -20.11 21.63 13.49
C GLY A 128 -21.08 22.80 13.61
N GLY A 129 -21.99 22.88 12.64
CA GLY A 129 -23.01 23.93 12.59
C GLY A 129 -24.04 23.84 13.72
N THR A 130 -24.95 24.81 13.77
CA THR A 130 -26.04 24.85 14.78
C THR A 130 -27.01 23.67 14.68
N SER A 131 -27.08 23.00 13.52
CA SER A 131 -27.83 21.75 13.35
C SER A 131 -27.17 20.55 14.05
N ALA A 132 -25.84 20.54 14.17
CA ALA A 132 -25.09 19.49 14.85
C ALA A 132 -25.03 19.74 16.37
N VAL A 133 -24.67 20.96 16.77
CA VAL A 133 -24.62 21.42 18.16
C VAL A 133 -25.28 22.79 18.22
N SER A 134 -26.51 22.86 18.74
CA SER A 134 -27.26 24.12 18.80
C SER A 134 -26.64 25.12 19.78
N ASP A 135 -26.90 26.41 19.55
CA ASP A 135 -26.46 27.46 20.49
C ASP A 135 -27.10 27.28 21.87
N GLU A 136 -28.32 26.76 21.93
CA GLU A 136 -28.97 26.42 23.20
C GLU A 136 -28.21 25.31 23.93
N ALA A 137 -27.72 24.28 23.22
CA ALA A 137 -26.94 23.21 23.83
C ALA A 137 -25.64 23.74 24.46
N VAL A 138 -24.92 24.63 23.76
CA VAL A 138 -23.73 25.31 24.30
C VAL A 138 -24.09 26.17 25.52
N ALA A 139 -25.20 26.90 25.47
CA ALA A 139 -25.68 27.72 26.57
C ALA A 139 -26.06 26.89 27.80
N ASN A 140 -26.69 25.73 27.61
CA ASN A 140 -27.06 24.81 28.69
C ASN A 140 -25.82 24.24 29.39
N VAL A 141 -24.81 23.78 28.63
CA VAL A 141 -23.54 23.30 29.19
C VAL A 141 -22.83 24.42 29.96
N LYS A 142 -22.76 25.64 29.40
CA LYS A 142 -22.15 26.81 30.04
C LYS A 142 -22.87 27.20 31.35
N LYS A 143 -24.20 27.13 31.38
CA LYS A 143 -25.02 27.55 32.54
C LYS A 143 -24.61 26.84 33.83
N MET A 144 -24.19 25.59 33.73
CA MET A 144 -23.79 24.77 34.88
C MET A 144 -22.29 24.86 35.20
N ASN A 145 -21.49 25.49 34.33
CA ASN A 145 -20.04 25.63 34.49
C ASN A 145 -19.59 27.10 34.46
N ALA A 146 -19.69 27.78 35.59
CA ALA A 146 -19.30 29.18 35.74
C ALA A 146 -17.80 29.47 35.48
N ASN A 147 -16.94 28.44 35.41
CA ASN A 147 -15.54 28.60 35.02
C ASN A 147 -15.38 28.97 33.55
N VAL A 148 -16.39 28.68 32.72
CA VAL A 148 -16.39 29.00 31.29
C VAL A 148 -16.69 30.48 31.09
N THR A 149 -15.67 31.24 30.68
CA THR A 149 -15.80 32.67 30.39
C THR A 149 -16.06 32.95 28.91
N THR A 150 -15.64 32.04 28.02
CA THR A 150 -15.72 32.23 26.56
C THR A 150 -16.35 31.04 25.85
N THR A 151 -17.07 31.33 24.76
CA THR A 151 -17.65 30.33 23.86
C THR A 151 -17.19 30.61 22.43
N GLY A 152 -17.06 29.59 21.61
CA GLY A 152 -16.75 29.71 20.18
C GLY A 152 -17.34 28.54 19.39
N ARG A 153 -17.11 28.55 18.08
CA ARG A 153 -17.58 27.51 17.16
C ARG A 153 -16.56 27.29 16.04
N LEU A 154 -16.37 26.03 15.64
CA LEU A 154 -15.64 25.61 14.46
C LEU A 154 -16.66 24.96 13.52
N GLU A 155 -17.05 25.66 12.46
CA GLU A 155 -18.09 25.22 11.53
C GLU A 155 -17.74 25.60 10.10
N GLY A 156 -18.40 24.93 9.16
CA GLY A 156 -18.47 25.27 7.76
C GLY A 156 -19.81 24.87 7.18
N LYS A 157 -20.06 25.18 5.90
CA LYS A 157 -21.32 24.83 5.23
C LYS A 157 -21.50 23.33 5.04
N ASN A 158 -20.39 22.60 5.05
CA ASN A 158 -20.36 21.15 4.90
C ASN A 158 -19.19 20.58 5.74
N ARG A 159 -19.11 19.25 5.79
CA ARG A 159 -18.09 18.52 6.57
C ARG A 159 -16.65 18.83 6.18
N TYR A 160 -16.38 19.17 4.91
CA TYR A 160 -15.05 19.51 4.41
C TYR A 160 -14.62 20.89 4.91
N GLU A 161 -15.53 21.87 4.83
CA GLU A 161 -15.31 23.21 5.39
C GLU A 161 -15.14 23.16 6.93
N THR A 162 -15.96 22.37 7.64
CA THR A 162 -15.80 22.15 9.09
C THR A 162 -14.45 21.51 9.41
N ASN A 163 -14.03 20.48 8.65
CA ASN A 163 -12.71 19.85 8.80
C ASN A 163 -11.57 20.85 8.64
N VAL A 164 -11.65 21.74 7.64
CA VAL A 164 -10.67 22.83 7.45
C VAL A 164 -10.66 23.81 8.63
N ALA A 165 -11.83 24.14 9.20
CA ALA A 165 -11.91 24.98 10.39
C ALA A 165 -11.22 24.32 11.60
N VAL A 166 -11.42 23.01 11.79
CA VAL A 166 -10.74 22.21 12.83
C VAL A 166 -9.22 22.16 12.58
N ALA A 167 -8.79 21.91 11.35
CA ALA A 167 -7.37 21.88 10.97
C ALA A 167 -6.66 23.22 11.24
N LYS A 168 -7.29 24.35 10.89
CA LYS A 168 -6.78 25.69 11.21
C LYS A 168 -6.68 25.96 12.72
N ALA A 169 -7.63 25.43 13.50
CA ALA A 169 -7.61 25.57 14.95
C ALA A 169 -6.51 24.73 15.61
N ALA A 170 -6.28 23.51 15.11
CA ALA A 170 -5.24 22.60 15.59
C ALA A 170 -3.82 23.05 15.20
N TYR A 171 -3.65 23.59 13.99
CA TYR A 171 -2.34 23.97 13.43
C TYR A 171 -2.28 25.47 13.11
N LYS A 172 -2.49 26.31 14.13
CA LYS A 172 -2.46 27.77 14.00
C LYS A 172 -1.16 28.24 13.34
N ASN A 173 -1.27 29.10 12.34
CA ASN A 173 -0.13 29.62 11.54
C ASN A 173 0.75 28.52 10.93
N ASN A 174 0.16 27.35 10.62
CA ASN A 174 0.86 26.18 10.09
C ASN A 174 1.97 25.63 11.00
N ALA A 175 1.94 25.97 12.29
CA ALA A 175 2.95 25.53 13.25
C ALA A 175 2.88 24.02 13.49
N GLY A 176 4.03 23.34 13.42
CA GLY A 176 4.14 21.91 13.69
C GLY A 176 3.57 20.99 12.60
N ILE A 177 3.17 21.53 11.44
CA ILE A 177 2.77 20.72 10.28
C ILE A 177 4.01 20.21 9.57
N ASN A 178 4.25 18.90 9.65
CA ASN A 178 5.32 18.21 8.92
C ASN A 178 4.78 17.34 7.77
N ARG A 179 3.47 17.08 7.78
CA ARG A 179 2.79 16.13 6.88
C ARG A 179 1.31 16.51 6.73
N VAL A 180 0.65 15.97 5.71
CA VAL A 180 -0.81 15.98 5.57
C VAL A 180 -1.32 14.55 5.44
N TYR A 181 -2.41 14.24 6.12
CA TYR A 181 -3.11 12.96 5.99
C TYR A 181 -4.39 13.19 5.20
N LEU A 182 -4.65 12.39 4.17
CA LEU A 182 -5.86 12.47 3.35
C LEU A 182 -6.70 11.24 3.57
N THR A 183 -8.00 11.46 3.72
CA THR A 183 -9.00 10.40 3.85
C THR A 183 -10.30 10.86 3.22
N ARG A 184 -11.16 9.91 2.86
CA ARG A 184 -12.47 10.23 2.27
C ARG A 184 -13.39 10.86 3.31
N GLY A 185 -14.18 11.85 2.93
CA GLY A 185 -15.08 12.58 3.85
C GLY A 185 -16.46 11.96 4.04
N ASP A 186 -16.87 11.02 3.20
CA ASP A 186 -18.17 10.35 3.23
C ASP A 186 -18.20 9.09 4.11
N ASN A 187 -17.08 8.38 4.23
CA ASN A 187 -16.85 7.30 5.19
C ASN A 187 -15.61 7.61 6.04
N LEU A 188 -15.81 7.79 7.34
CA LEU A 188 -14.85 8.46 8.21
C LEU A 188 -14.00 7.51 9.04
N VAL A 189 -14.14 6.20 8.85
CA VAL A 189 -13.48 5.22 9.70
C VAL A 189 -11.95 5.37 9.68
N ASP A 190 -11.36 5.65 8.51
CA ASP A 190 -9.94 5.92 8.38
C ASP A 190 -9.54 7.27 8.99
N ALA A 191 -10.43 8.27 8.94
CA ALA A 191 -10.23 9.57 9.57
C ALA A 191 -10.17 9.47 11.11
N LEU A 192 -10.96 8.58 11.70
CA LEU A 192 -11.00 8.32 13.13
C LEU A 192 -9.72 7.66 13.63
N ALA A 193 -9.24 6.64 12.91
CA ALA A 193 -7.96 6.00 13.21
C ALA A 193 -6.79 7.00 13.13
N ALA A 194 -6.88 7.97 12.22
CA ALA A 194 -5.90 9.04 12.12
C ALA A 194 -6.12 10.22 13.07
N GLY A 195 -7.15 10.20 13.91
CA GLY A 195 -7.40 11.28 14.88
C GLY A 195 -6.24 11.49 15.85
N SER A 196 -5.50 10.41 16.18
CA SER A 196 -4.36 10.44 17.10
C SER A 196 -3.05 10.96 16.46
N VAL A 197 -3.01 11.20 15.15
CA VAL A 197 -1.77 11.60 14.47
C VAL A 197 -1.31 12.99 14.91
N ALA A 198 -0.07 13.09 15.37
CA ALA A 198 0.40 14.30 16.06
C ALA A 198 1.14 15.29 15.16
N ASP A 199 1.43 15.01 13.89
CA ASP A 199 2.39 15.78 13.08
C ASP A 199 1.83 16.46 11.83
N GLY A 200 0.52 16.38 11.62
CA GLY A 200 -0.12 16.99 10.46
C GLY A 200 -1.64 16.91 10.49
N PRO A 201 -2.34 17.82 9.79
CA PRO A 201 -3.79 17.78 9.72
C PRO A 201 -4.27 16.55 8.95
N VAL A 202 -5.36 15.96 9.43
CA VAL A 202 -6.18 14.99 8.69
C VAL A 202 -7.22 15.77 7.88
N LEU A 203 -7.10 15.74 6.56
CA LEU A 203 -7.99 16.44 5.65
C LEU A 203 -8.97 15.47 4.99
N LEU A 204 -10.24 15.86 5.02
CA LEU A 204 -11.31 15.15 4.34
C LEU A 204 -11.35 15.54 2.85
N VAL A 205 -11.44 14.54 1.98
CA VAL A 205 -11.48 14.68 0.53
C VAL A 205 -12.76 14.02 -0.01
N ASN A 206 -13.37 14.64 -1.01
CA ASN A 206 -14.52 14.05 -1.70
C ASN A 206 -14.12 12.69 -2.31
N HIS A 207 -14.96 11.67 -2.11
CA HIS A 207 -14.72 10.34 -2.68
C HIS A 207 -14.82 10.34 -4.22
N GLU A 208 -15.70 11.18 -4.76
CA GLU A 208 -15.93 11.37 -6.20
C GLU A 208 -16.33 12.82 -6.51
N GLY A 209 -16.36 13.19 -7.80
CA GLY A 209 -16.77 14.52 -8.26
C GLY A 209 -15.69 15.59 -8.10
N ASP A 210 -16.12 16.85 -7.97
CA ASP A 210 -15.24 17.99 -7.74
C ASP A 210 -14.83 18.07 -6.26
N LEU A 211 -13.58 18.46 -6.02
CA LEU A 211 -13.06 18.66 -4.66
C LEU A 211 -13.67 19.90 -4.02
N ASP A 212 -13.94 19.82 -2.72
CA ASP A 212 -14.37 20.98 -1.96
C ASP A 212 -13.32 22.10 -2.01
N PRO A 213 -13.70 23.32 -2.45
CA PRO A 213 -12.76 24.44 -2.60
C PRO A 213 -12.05 24.82 -1.30
N ALA A 214 -12.66 24.60 -0.13
CA ALA A 214 -12.03 24.91 1.15
C ALA A 214 -10.88 23.95 1.46
N THR A 215 -11.04 22.65 1.19
CA THR A 215 -9.97 21.65 1.34
C THR A 215 -8.81 21.98 0.41
N VAL A 216 -9.12 22.29 -0.85
CA VAL A 216 -8.11 22.67 -1.86
C VAL A 216 -7.35 23.93 -1.43
N ALA A 217 -8.07 24.99 -1.06
CA ALA A 217 -7.47 26.26 -0.66
C ALA A 217 -6.64 26.13 0.62
N TYR A 218 -7.10 25.35 1.61
CA TYR A 218 -6.33 25.09 2.82
C TYR A 218 -5.03 24.35 2.51
N TYR A 219 -5.11 23.25 1.76
CA TYR A 219 -3.94 22.46 1.38
C TYR A 219 -2.92 23.30 0.58
N GLN A 220 -3.38 24.09 -0.39
CA GLN A 220 -2.51 24.97 -1.19
C GLN A 220 -1.89 26.12 -0.38
N GLY A 221 -2.54 26.54 0.70
CA GLY A 221 -2.03 27.56 1.63
C GLY A 221 -1.05 27.03 2.67
N LEU A 222 -0.84 25.71 2.77
CA LEU A 222 0.19 25.14 3.61
C LEU A 222 1.59 25.47 3.03
N PRO A 223 2.65 25.48 3.88
CA PRO A 223 4.02 25.52 3.37
C PRO A 223 4.21 24.40 2.36
N LYS A 224 5.18 24.51 1.44
CA LYS A 224 5.46 23.41 0.50
C LYS A 224 5.88 22.16 1.27
N LEU A 225 4.91 21.28 1.48
CA LEU A 225 5.11 20.00 2.16
C LEU A 225 5.46 18.97 1.09
N ASN A 226 6.64 18.37 1.25
CA ASN A 226 7.10 17.28 0.39
C ASN A 226 6.67 15.91 0.95
N LYS A 227 5.71 15.88 1.89
CA LYS A 227 5.33 14.67 2.63
C LYS A 227 3.82 14.62 2.89
N GLY A 228 3.17 13.52 2.54
CA GLY A 228 1.77 13.28 2.84
C GLY A 228 1.42 11.79 2.86
N VAL A 229 0.27 11.43 3.43
CA VAL A 229 -0.22 10.05 3.54
C VAL A 229 -1.68 10.00 3.14
N VAL A 230 -2.04 9.11 2.23
CA VAL A 230 -3.41 8.77 1.89
C VAL A 230 -3.82 7.54 2.68
N LEU A 231 -4.97 7.60 3.35
CA LEU A 231 -5.52 6.52 4.15
C LEU A 231 -6.59 5.78 3.35
N GLY A 232 -6.47 4.46 3.30
CA GLY A 232 -7.34 3.57 2.55
C GLY A 232 -6.90 3.36 1.10
N GLY A 233 -7.40 2.27 0.51
CA GLY A 233 -7.14 1.89 -0.88
C GLY A 233 -7.79 2.76 -1.95
N GLN A 234 -7.65 2.37 -3.21
CA GLN A 234 -8.29 3.05 -4.35
C GLN A 234 -9.81 3.18 -4.22
N ALA A 235 -10.46 2.16 -3.64
CA ALA A 235 -11.89 2.16 -3.39
C ALA A 235 -12.32 3.10 -2.25
N ALA A 236 -11.38 3.48 -1.37
CA ALA A 236 -11.63 4.47 -0.33
C ALA A 236 -11.45 5.89 -0.90
N LEU A 237 -10.27 6.17 -1.45
CA LEU A 237 -9.97 7.46 -2.09
C LEU A 237 -9.16 7.21 -3.35
N SER A 238 -9.79 7.37 -4.52
CA SER A 238 -9.17 7.06 -5.81
C SER A 238 -7.99 7.98 -6.09
N ASP A 239 -7.04 7.48 -6.89
CA ASP A 239 -5.92 8.31 -7.35
C ASP A 239 -6.41 9.52 -8.13
N GLU A 240 -7.55 9.45 -8.82
CA GLU A 240 -8.13 10.61 -9.50
C GLU A 240 -8.45 11.75 -8.52
N GLN A 241 -9.13 11.44 -7.40
CA GLN A 241 -9.46 12.43 -6.39
C GLN A 241 -8.22 12.98 -5.68
N VAL A 242 -7.27 12.09 -5.37
CA VAL A 242 -5.97 12.49 -4.81
C VAL A 242 -5.22 13.39 -5.81
N ASN A 243 -5.23 13.08 -7.10
CA ASN A 243 -4.54 13.83 -8.14
C ASN A 243 -5.15 15.20 -8.41
N LYS A 244 -6.48 15.35 -8.28
CA LYS A 244 -7.15 16.65 -8.29
C LYS A 244 -6.60 17.59 -7.21
N LEU A 245 -6.14 17.04 -6.07
CA LEU A 245 -5.50 17.80 -4.99
C LEU A 245 -3.96 17.92 -5.16
N LEU A 246 -3.28 16.88 -5.66
CA LEU A 246 -1.82 16.73 -5.51
C LEU A 246 -0.95 16.85 -6.77
N LYS A 247 -1.51 16.77 -7.98
CA LYS A 247 -0.75 16.71 -9.26
C LYS A 247 0.41 15.68 -9.26
N ASP A 248 0.08 14.48 -9.74
CA ASP A 248 0.88 13.28 -10.07
C ASP A 248 1.40 12.42 -8.90
N ILE A 249 0.83 11.22 -8.76
CA ILE A 249 1.41 10.08 -8.01
C ILE A 249 1.08 8.73 -8.71
N LYS A 250 2.02 7.77 -8.70
CA LYS A 250 1.89 6.38 -9.19
C LYS A 250 1.81 5.35 -8.05
N LEU A 251 0.99 4.32 -8.27
CA LEU A 251 0.62 3.19 -7.41
C LEU A 251 1.77 2.20 -7.12
N LEU A 252 1.84 1.63 -5.91
CA LEU A 252 2.72 0.49 -5.53
C LEU A 252 2.03 -0.48 -4.54
N ASP A 253 2.38 -1.77 -4.64
CA ASP A 253 1.84 -2.90 -3.86
C ASP A 253 2.34 -2.89 -2.39
N PRO A 254 1.43 -2.88 -1.40
CA PRO A 254 1.77 -2.83 0.01
C PRO A 254 2.36 -4.13 0.57
N TRP A 255 2.39 -5.27 -0.15
CA TRP A 255 2.80 -6.56 0.45
C TRP A 255 4.19 -7.06 0.07
N SER A 256 4.91 -6.35 -0.78
CA SER A 256 6.18 -6.83 -1.33
C SER A 256 7.33 -6.94 -0.31
N TYR A 257 7.18 -6.37 0.89
CA TYR A 257 8.21 -6.35 1.94
C TYR A 257 8.22 -7.60 2.84
N LEU A 258 7.17 -8.43 2.80
CA LEU A 258 7.10 -9.69 3.57
C LEU A 258 7.95 -10.82 2.98
N LYS A 259 8.57 -10.59 1.83
CA LYS A 259 9.33 -11.58 1.06
C LYS A 259 10.82 -11.36 1.26
N SER A 260 11.60 -12.39 1.58
CA SER A 260 13.08 -12.39 1.61
C SER A 260 13.70 -11.95 0.27
N THR A 261 14.99 -11.62 0.25
CA THR A 261 15.71 -11.31 -1.01
C THR A 261 15.57 -12.44 -2.05
N ALA A 262 15.57 -13.69 -1.60
CA ALA A 262 15.36 -14.85 -2.46
C ALA A 262 13.94 -14.90 -3.06
N GLU A 263 12.92 -14.60 -2.27
CA GLU A 263 11.52 -14.58 -2.72
C GLU A 263 11.23 -13.40 -3.64
N ARG A 264 11.86 -12.22 -3.42
CA ARG A 264 11.75 -11.08 -4.35
C ARG A 264 12.46 -11.35 -5.67
N LYS A 265 13.62 -12.01 -5.63
CA LYS A 265 14.29 -12.51 -6.84
C LYS A 265 13.37 -13.46 -7.60
N ALA A 266 12.78 -14.44 -6.91
CA ALA A 266 11.84 -15.38 -7.51
C ALA A 266 10.61 -14.68 -8.12
N ALA A 267 10.09 -13.63 -7.48
CA ALA A 267 9.00 -12.82 -8.02
C ALA A 267 9.39 -12.07 -9.31
N VAL A 268 10.59 -11.47 -9.36
CA VAL A 268 11.13 -10.86 -10.59
C VAL A 268 11.26 -11.90 -11.69
N GLN A 269 11.81 -13.07 -11.38
CA GLN A 269 11.97 -14.17 -12.33
C GLN A 269 10.63 -14.64 -12.89
N ALA A 270 9.63 -14.84 -12.02
CA ALA A 270 8.31 -15.30 -12.44
C ALA A 270 7.57 -14.24 -13.27
N ALA A 271 7.66 -12.96 -12.88
CA ALA A 271 7.04 -11.86 -13.63
C ALA A 271 7.73 -11.65 -14.98
N ALA A 272 9.07 -11.79 -15.04
CA ALA A 272 9.82 -11.69 -16.29
C ALA A 272 9.52 -12.84 -17.24
N ALA A 273 9.48 -14.08 -16.72
CA ALA A 273 9.08 -15.25 -17.50
C ALA A 273 7.63 -15.16 -18.01
N ASN A 274 6.72 -14.53 -17.25
CA ASN A 274 5.36 -14.27 -17.72
C ASN A 274 5.31 -13.19 -18.82
N TYR A 275 6.06 -12.10 -18.67
CA TYR A 275 6.05 -11.01 -19.66
C TYR A 275 6.78 -11.41 -20.96
N PHE A 276 8.03 -11.87 -20.87
CA PHE A 276 8.86 -12.22 -22.02
C PHE A 276 8.58 -13.63 -22.57
N GLY A 277 8.06 -14.54 -21.74
CA GLY A 277 7.96 -15.97 -22.04
C GLY A 277 9.14 -16.76 -21.48
N GLN A 278 8.92 -18.06 -21.22
CA GLN A 278 9.89 -18.96 -20.61
C GLN A 278 11.20 -19.00 -21.43
N ASP A 279 11.10 -19.11 -22.76
CA ASP A 279 12.27 -19.17 -23.65
C ASP A 279 13.11 -17.88 -23.63
N ALA A 280 12.47 -16.74 -23.84
CA ALA A 280 13.17 -15.46 -23.90
C ALA A 280 13.81 -15.12 -22.54
N TRP A 281 13.06 -15.32 -21.44
CA TRP A 281 13.57 -15.07 -20.10
C TRP A 281 14.69 -16.04 -19.69
N GLN A 282 14.55 -17.36 -19.92
CA GLN A 282 15.58 -18.31 -19.47
C GLN A 282 16.92 -18.15 -20.21
N ARG A 283 16.91 -17.55 -21.42
CA ARG A 283 18.11 -17.19 -22.18
C ARG A 283 18.74 -15.86 -21.75
N GLN A 284 18.05 -15.03 -20.98
CA GLN A 284 18.64 -13.82 -20.36
C GLN A 284 19.78 -14.22 -19.41
N GLN A 285 20.69 -13.29 -19.18
CA GLN A 285 21.76 -13.49 -18.20
C GLN A 285 21.18 -13.50 -16.77
N ASN A 286 21.88 -14.16 -15.84
CA ASN A 286 21.54 -14.10 -14.41
C ASN A 286 22.01 -12.77 -13.81
N SER A 287 21.48 -11.67 -14.32
CA SER A 287 21.84 -10.32 -13.94
C SER A 287 20.59 -9.43 -13.86
N MET A 288 20.78 -8.24 -13.30
CA MET A 288 19.79 -7.19 -13.24
C MET A 288 20.51 -5.84 -13.29
N PRO A 289 19.96 -4.80 -13.94
CA PRO A 289 20.57 -3.48 -13.94
C PRO A 289 20.74 -2.94 -12.53
N LEU A 290 21.72 -2.06 -12.33
CA LEU A 290 21.82 -1.29 -11.09
C LEU A 290 20.62 -0.34 -10.98
N LYS A 291 20.13 -0.09 -9.76
CA LYS A 291 18.94 0.73 -9.49
C LYS A 291 19.03 2.11 -10.15
N GLU A 292 20.18 2.76 -10.02
CA GLU A 292 20.48 4.07 -10.59
C GLU A 292 20.59 4.10 -12.12
N LYS A 293 20.70 2.92 -12.76
CA LYS A 293 20.75 2.76 -14.22
C LYS A 293 19.46 2.17 -14.79
N PHE A 294 18.47 1.87 -13.95
CA PHE A 294 17.21 1.29 -14.37
C PHE A 294 16.23 2.38 -14.84
N GLU A 295 15.89 2.35 -16.12
CA GLU A 295 14.87 3.21 -16.70
C GLU A 295 13.63 2.37 -17.08
N PRO A 296 12.45 2.59 -16.48
CA PRO A 296 11.25 1.81 -16.78
C PRO A 296 10.84 1.81 -18.27
N LYS A 297 11.17 2.89 -18.99
CA LYS A 297 10.91 2.99 -20.44
C LYS A 297 11.78 2.04 -21.28
N LYS A 298 12.92 1.60 -20.74
CA LYS A 298 13.88 0.67 -21.37
C LYS A 298 13.78 -0.74 -20.78
N LEU A 299 12.67 -1.09 -20.12
CA LEU A 299 12.46 -2.38 -19.45
C LEU A 299 12.95 -3.57 -20.30
N ASP A 300 12.62 -3.57 -21.59
CA ASP A 300 12.91 -4.65 -22.53
C ASP A 300 14.39 -4.81 -22.91
N SER A 301 15.28 -3.88 -22.54
CA SER A 301 16.72 -3.95 -22.83
C SER A 301 17.55 -4.58 -21.73
N TYR A 302 16.91 -4.97 -20.62
CA TYR A 302 17.58 -5.46 -19.43
C TYR A 302 17.32 -6.95 -19.20
N ASP A 303 18.26 -7.61 -18.52
CA ASP A 303 18.07 -8.95 -17.97
C ASP A 303 17.35 -8.90 -16.62
N PHE A 304 16.60 -9.96 -16.31
CA PHE A 304 15.86 -10.10 -15.05
C PHE A 304 16.08 -11.48 -14.43
N PHE A 305 17.34 -11.76 -14.04
CA PHE A 305 17.77 -13.01 -13.43
C PHE A 305 17.42 -14.26 -14.25
N GLY A 306 17.68 -14.20 -15.56
CA GLY A 306 17.55 -15.36 -16.44
C GLY A 306 18.55 -16.47 -16.08
N GLN A 307 18.44 -17.60 -16.77
CA GLN A 307 19.22 -18.80 -16.47
C GLN A 307 20.47 -18.93 -17.35
N GLY A 308 20.68 -18.04 -18.32
CA GLY A 308 21.78 -18.09 -19.27
C GLY A 308 21.72 -19.29 -20.22
N ALA A 309 20.52 -19.81 -20.50
CA ALA A 309 20.34 -20.95 -21.40
C ALA A 309 20.82 -20.60 -22.83
N THR A 310 21.49 -21.54 -23.49
CA THR A 310 22.02 -21.33 -24.85
C THR A 310 21.11 -21.91 -25.94
N ALA A 311 20.30 -22.91 -25.59
CA ALA A 311 19.35 -23.54 -26.50
C ALA A 311 18.00 -22.81 -26.46
N ALA A 312 17.44 -22.51 -27.64
CA ALA A 312 16.08 -22.01 -27.76
C ALA A 312 15.07 -23.14 -27.56
N VAL A 313 13.98 -22.84 -26.85
CA VAL A 313 12.80 -23.70 -26.76
C VAL A 313 11.62 -22.96 -27.39
N ALA A 314 11.06 -23.51 -28.47
CA ALA A 314 9.87 -22.93 -29.08
C ALA A 314 8.65 -23.27 -28.20
N GLY A 315 8.41 -22.47 -27.16
CA GLY A 315 7.32 -22.69 -26.22
C GLY A 315 5.96 -22.71 -26.92
N THR A 316 5.06 -23.55 -26.41
CA THR A 316 3.70 -23.73 -26.94
C THR A 316 2.64 -23.65 -25.84
N SER A 317 3.05 -23.59 -24.56
CA SER A 317 2.08 -23.45 -23.46
C SER A 317 1.49 -22.05 -23.45
N LYS A 318 0.16 -21.99 -23.32
CA LYS A 318 -0.62 -20.77 -23.08
C LYS A 318 -0.95 -20.56 -21.60
N ASN A 319 -0.52 -21.46 -20.71
CA ASN A 319 -0.83 -21.40 -19.28
C ASN A 319 0.32 -20.73 -18.51
N PRO A 320 0.11 -19.56 -17.88
CA PRO A 320 1.14 -18.89 -17.10
C PRO A 320 1.61 -19.72 -15.88
N SER A 321 0.82 -20.71 -15.44
CA SER A 321 1.20 -21.62 -14.35
C SER A 321 2.33 -22.59 -14.74
N ASP A 322 2.62 -22.73 -16.03
CA ASP A 322 3.72 -23.59 -16.51
C ASP A 322 5.10 -22.92 -16.41
N VAL A 323 5.14 -21.62 -16.06
CA VAL A 323 6.40 -20.91 -15.79
C VAL A 323 7.20 -21.63 -14.71
N ASN A 324 8.45 -21.97 -15.03
CA ASN A 324 9.37 -22.59 -14.10
C ASN A 324 10.68 -21.80 -14.04
N THR A 325 10.87 -21.12 -12.91
CA THR A 325 12.05 -20.28 -12.68
C THR A 325 13.22 -21.05 -12.05
N ASN A 326 12.97 -22.26 -11.56
CA ASN A 326 13.92 -23.05 -10.77
C ASN A 326 14.80 -23.97 -11.64
N ALA A 327 14.42 -24.23 -12.89
CA ALA A 327 15.17 -25.06 -13.82
C ALA A 327 14.97 -24.61 -15.28
N VAL A 328 15.93 -24.94 -16.15
CA VAL A 328 15.82 -24.71 -17.60
C VAL A 328 14.76 -25.64 -18.17
N VAL A 329 13.77 -25.07 -18.86
CA VAL A 329 12.69 -25.83 -19.50
C VAL A 329 13.10 -26.14 -20.94
N THR A 330 13.12 -27.43 -21.28
CA THR A 330 13.43 -27.94 -22.63
C THR A 330 12.21 -28.51 -23.34
N ASP A 331 11.13 -28.80 -22.61
CA ASP A 331 9.86 -29.28 -23.16
C ASP A 331 9.03 -28.09 -23.67
N THR A 332 8.80 -28.05 -24.98
CA THR A 332 8.02 -26.99 -25.64
C THR A 332 6.59 -26.88 -25.09
N LYS A 333 6.01 -27.96 -24.58
CA LYS A 333 4.65 -27.96 -24.01
C LYS A 333 4.57 -27.41 -22.60
N LYS A 334 5.72 -27.28 -21.92
CA LYS A 334 5.83 -26.70 -20.56
C LYS A 334 6.46 -25.32 -20.58
N ALA A 335 6.96 -24.87 -21.73
CA ALA A 335 7.45 -23.52 -21.89
C ALA A 335 6.30 -22.57 -22.24
N PHE A 336 5.90 -21.75 -21.26
CA PHE A 336 4.93 -20.68 -21.45
C PHE A 336 5.44 -19.67 -22.49
N VAL A 337 4.59 -19.29 -23.44
CA VAL A 337 4.95 -18.41 -24.57
C VAL A 337 5.18 -16.95 -24.17
N GLY A 338 4.71 -16.54 -22.98
CA GLY A 338 4.74 -15.15 -22.55
C GLY A 338 3.65 -14.31 -23.20
N TYR A 339 3.58 -13.03 -22.83
CA TYR A 339 2.58 -12.11 -23.40
C TYR A 339 3.15 -11.16 -24.46
N LYS A 340 4.44 -10.79 -24.37
CA LYS A 340 5.08 -9.81 -25.26
C LYS A 340 5.18 -10.28 -26.71
N GLU A 341 5.77 -11.44 -26.95
CA GLU A 341 6.01 -11.94 -28.32
C GLU A 341 4.69 -12.28 -29.04
N PRO A 342 3.72 -12.98 -28.41
CA PRO A 342 2.42 -13.20 -29.04
C PRO A 342 1.68 -11.90 -29.37
N MET A 343 1.74 -10.88 -28.50
CA MET A 343 1.13 -9.57 -28.79
C MET A 343 1.82 -8.87 -29.97
N THR A 344 3.15 -8.99 -30.09
CA THR A 344 3.91 -8.42 -31.22
C THR A 344 3.51 -9.08 -32.55
N LEU A 345 3.39 -10.42 -32.55
CA LEU A 345 2.92 -11.17 -33.71
C LEU A 345 1.47 -10.81 -34.06
N LEU A 346 0.60 -10.75 -33.05
CA LEU A 346 -0.82 -10.42 -33.24
C LEU A 346 -1.00 -9.01 -33.83
N ASN A 347 -0.23 -8.02 -33.37
CA ASN A 347 -0.23 -6.68 -33.96
C ASN A 347 0.20 -6.68 -35.44
N LYS A 348 1.20 -7.50 -35.80
CA LYS A 348 1.64 -7.65 -37.20
C LYS A 348 0.56 -8.30 -38.05
N ASN A 349 -0.03 -9.41 -37.57
CA ASN A 349 -1.10 -10.12 -38.26
C ASN A 349 -2.33 -9.22 -38.43
N MET A 350 -2.71 -8.49 -37.37
CA MET A 350 -3.82 -7.56 -37.39
C MET A 350 -3.67 -6.49 -38.46
N LEU A 351 -2.46 -5.98 -38.72
CA LEU A 351 -2.23 -5.02 -39.78
C LEU A 351 -2.60 -5.60 -41.16
N VAL A 352 -2.19 -6.84 -41.45
CA VAL A 352 -2.50 -7.50 -42.72
C VAL A 352 -4.00 -7.75 -42.86
N VAL A 353 -4.62 -8.32 -41.82
CA VAL A 353 -6.05 -8.67 -41.83
C VAL A 353 -6.94 -7.44 -41.85
N THR A 354 -6.60 -6.38 -41.11
CA THR A 354 -7.34 -5.11 -41.13
C THR A 354 -7.30 -4.48 -42.52
N ASN A 355 -6.13 -4.44 -43.17
CA ASN A 355 -6.02 -3.87 -44.51
C ASN A 355 -6.87 -4.64 -45.53
N LYS A 356 -6.89 -5.98 -45.44
CA LYS A 356 -7.73 -6.83 -46.29
C LYS A 356 -9.21 -6.64 -46.02
N HIS A 357 -9.61 -6.69 -44.74
CA HIS A 357 -11.00 -6.51 -44.30
C HIS A 357 -11.55 -5.16 -44.74
N VAL A 358 -10.84 -4.06 -44.46
CA VAL A 358 -11.27 -2.71 -44.85
C VAL A 358 -11.44 -2.58 -46.36
N ALA A 359 -10.54 -3.15 -47.16
CA ALA A 359 -10.66 -3.13 -48.62
C ALA A 359 -11.89 -3.93 -49.11
N LEU A 360 -12.14 -5.10 -48.53
CA LEU A 360 -13.30 -5.93 -48.86
C LEU A 360 -14.60 -5.28 -48.38
N GLN A 361 -14.62 -4.64 -47.21
CA GLN A 361 -15.78 -3.95 -46.66
C GLN A 361 -16.17 -2.77 -47.56
N ALA A 362 -15.19 -1.97 -47.98
CA ALA A 362 -15.44 -0.88 -48.91
C ALA A 362 -16.01 -1.37 -50.25
N ALA A 363 -15.51 -2.50 -50.77
CA ALA A 363 -16.04 -3.11 -51.99
C ALA A 363 -17.49 -3.63 -51.80
N LEU A 364 -17.76 -4.28 -50.67
CA LEU A 364 -19.08 -4.77 -50.29
C LEU A 364 -20.09 -3.63 -50.13
N ASP A 365 -19.73 -2.56 -49.43
CA ASP A 365 -20.58 -1.38 -49.22
C ASP A 365 -20.95 -0.70 -50.56
N VAL A 366 -19.98 -0.58 -51.47
CA VAL A 366 -20.21 -0.04 -52.81
C VAL A 366 -21.11 -0.96 -53.62
N ALA A 367 -20.87 -2.27 -53.60
CA ALA A 367 -21.67 -3.24 -54.34
C ALA A 367 -23.12 -3.29 -53.82
N LEU A 368 -23.31 -3.27 -52.50
CA LEU A 368 -24.64 -3.25 -51.88
C LEU A 368 -25.40 -1.96 -52.20
N ARG A 369 -24.72 -0.81 -52.15
CA ARG A 369 -25.31 0.47 -52.56
C ARG A 369 -25.79 0.45 -54.00
N ASN A 370 -24.96 -0.08 -54.92
CA ASN A 370 -25.31 -0.18 -56.32
C ASN A 370 -26.47 -1.15 -56.56
N ALA A 371 -26.47 -2.31 -55.88
CA ALA A 371 -27.55 -3.29 -55.98
C ALA A 371 -28.90 -2.72 -55.48
N LYS A 372 -28.89 -1.93 -54.41
CA LYS A 372 -30.06 -1.18 -53.92
C LYS A 372 -30.54 -0.14 -54.95
N ALA A 373 -29.61 0.63 -55.52
CA ALA A 373 -29.93 1.64 -56.53
C ALA A 373 -30.52 1.02 -57.82
N GLU A 374 -30.01 -0.14 -58.23
CA GLU A 374 -30.49 -0.90 -59.39
C GLU A 374 -31.68 -1.81 -59.09
N LYS A 375 -32.17 -1.83 -57.84
CA LYS A 375 -33.34 -2.61 -57.41
C LYS A 375 -33.24 -4.10 -57.74
N VAL A 376 -32.06 -4.67 -57.49
CA VAL A 376 -31.80 -6.11 -57.70
C VAL A 376 -32.87 -6.94 -56.98
N LYS A 377 -33.48 -7.87 -57.71
CA LYS A 377 -34.57 -8.74 -57.22
C LYS A 377 -34.03 -10.06 -56.67
N ALA A 378 -34.75 -10.63 -55.70
CA ALA A 378 -34.51 -11.97 -55.14
C ALA A 378 -34.30 -13.07 -56.20
N ALA A 379 -35.09 -13.06 -57.28
CA ALA A 379 -34.99 -14.03 -58.37
C ALA A 379 -33.65 -14.01 -59.14
N GLN A 380 -32.90 -12.90 -59.08
CA GLN A 380 -31.58 -12.79 -59.70
C GLN A 380 -30.48 -13.47 -58.89
N LEU A 381 -30.74 -13.78 -57.61
CA LEU A 381 -29.78 -14.32 -56.66
C LEU A 381 -30.09 -15.77 -56.26
N THR A 382 -30.93 -16.47 -57.04
CA THR A 382 -31.20 -17.92 -56.85
C THR A 382 -30.04 -18.82 -57.27
N SER A 383 -29.05 -18.25 -57.96
CA SER A 383 -27.78 -18.88 -58.36
C SER A 383 -26.72 -17.78 -58.55
N ALA A 384 -25.44 -18.16 -58.66
CA ALA A 384 -24.38 -17.21 -58.94
C ALA A 384 -24.65 -16.43 -60.25
N PRO A 385 -24.84 -15.10 -60.21
CA PRO A 385 -25.15 -14.32 -61.40
C PRO A 385 -23.94 -14.25 -62.34
N ALA A 386 -24.19 -14.28 -63.65
CA ALA A 386 -23.16 -14.13 -64.68
C ALA A 386 -22.98 -12.65 -65.08
N GLY A 387 -21.77 -12.27 -65.51
CA GLY A 387 -21.48 -10.93 -66.03
C GLY A 387 -20.93 -9.96 -64.97
N ASN A 388 -21.18 -8.66 -65.16
CA ASN A 388 -20.57 -7.57 -64.36
C ASN A 388 -21.61 -6.55 -63.85
N ASN A 389 -22.87 -6.98 -63.72
CA ASN A 389 -23.99 -6.18 -63.24
C ASN A 389 -23.98 -6.06 -61.70
N ALA A 390 -24.86 -5.25 -61.11
CA ALA A 390 -24.85 -5.01 -59.67
C ALA A 390 -25.10 -6.26 -58.82
N ASP A 391 -25.94 -7.19 -59.29
CA ASP A 391 -26.17 -8.50 -58.67
C ASP A 391 -24.91 -9.37 -58.67
N ALA A 392 -24.22 -9.48 -59.80
CA ALA A 392 -22.95 -10.23 -59.93
C ALA A 392 -21.84 -9.63 -59.07
N LYS A 393 -21.71 -8.30 -59.03
CA LYS A 393 -20.72 -7.59 -58.21
C LYS A 393 -20.99 -7.76 -56.71
N LEU A 394 -22.24 -7.66 -56.29
CA LEU A 394 -22.62 -7.87 -54.89
C LEU A 394 -22.38 -9.32 -54.48
N TRP A 395 -22.78 -10.28 -55.32
CA TRP A 395 -22.49 -11.69 -55.10
C TRP A 395 -20.99 -11.94 -54.88
N GLN A 396 -20.16 -11.41 -55.78
CA GLN A 396 -18.71 -11.57 -55.67
C GLN A 396 -18.15 -10.88 -54.41
N ALA A 397 -18.61 -9.68 -54.06
CA ALA A 397 -18.15 -8.98 -52.86
C ALA A 397 -18.52 -9.72 -51.56
N VAL A 398 -19.73 -10.29 -51.46
CA VAL A 398 -20.13 -11.15 -50.33
C VAL A 398 -19.26 -12.40 -50.27
N LYS A 399 -19.02 -13.05 -51.42
CA LYS A 399 -18.15 -14.22 -51.50
C LYS A 399 -16.71 -13.91 -51.05
N ASP A 400 -16.16 -12.78 -51.47
CA ASP A 400 -14.79 -12.39 -51.15
C ASP A 400 -14.62 -12.00 -49.68
N MET A 401 -15.62 -11.36 -49.06
CA MET A 401 -15.62 -11.02 -47.64
C MET A 401 -15.83 -12.24 -46.73
N TYR A 402 -16.85 -13.03 -47.01
CA TYR A 402 -17.32 -14.08 -46.09
C TYR A 402 -16.89 -15.49 -46.48
N GLY A 403 -16.30 -15.68 -47.66
CA GLY A 403 -15.79 -16.98 -48.11
C GLY A 403 -16.86 -18.06 -48.31
N LEU A 404 -18.13 -17.67 -48.42
CA LEU A 404 -19.25 -18.61 -48.44
C LEU A 404 -19.28 -19.46 -49.72
N ASP A 405 -19.74 -20.69 -49.56
CA ASP A 405 -20.12 -21.52 -50.70
C ASP A 405 -21.30 -20.86 -51.45
N PRO A 406 -21.28 -20.84 -52.79
CA PRO A 406 -22.39 -20.33 -53.58
C PRO A 406 -23.76 -20.86 -53.15
N LYS A 407 -23.88 -22.13 -52.73
CA LYS A 407 -25.15 -22.71 -52.26
C LYS A 407 -25.67 -22.02 -51.00
N ALA A 408 -24.80 -21.65 -50.07
CA ALA A 408 -25.18 -20.96 -48.83
C ALA A 408 -25.60 -19.51 -49.07
N MET A 409 -25.24 -18.92 -50.21
CA MET A 409 -25.61 -17.57 -50.59
C MET A 409 -26.95 -17.49 -51.34
N GLN A 410 -27.41 -18.60 -51.93
CA GLN A 410 -28.57 -18.61 -52.83
C GLN A 410 -29.87 -18.24 -52.12
N VAL A 411 -30.70 -17.49 -52.84
CA VAL A 411 -32.10 -17.28 -52.47
C VAL A 411 -32.94 -18.48 -52.94
N VAL A 412 -33.79 -19.02 -52.07
CA VAL A 412 -34.72 -20.09 -52.42
C VAL A 412 -36.13 -19.54 -52.49
N ILE A 413 -36.74 -19.59 -53.68
CA ILE A 413 -38.12 -19.14 -53.91
C ILE A 413 -39.05 -20.35 -54.02
N LYS A 414 -40.12 -20.38 -53.23
CA LYS A 414 -41.20 -21.37 -53.29
C LYS A 414 -42.53 -20.66 -53.41
N ASP A 415 -43.38 -21.10 -54.33
CA ASP A 415 -44.71 -20.51 -54.60
C ASP A 415 -44.67 -18.98 -54.83
N GLY A 416 -43.62 -18.49 -55.50
CA GLY A 416 -43.42 -17.06 -55.78
C GLY A 416 -42.98 -16.21 -54.58
N LYS A 417 -42.71 -16.82 -53.43
CA LYS A 417 -42.24 -16.16 -52.20
C LYS A 417 -40.84 -16.62 -51.80
N ILE A 418 -40.08 -15.73 -51.18
CA ILE A 418 -38.77 -16.04 -50.61
C ILE A 418 -38.99 -17.00 -49.42
N SER A 419 -38.46 -18.21 -49.54
CA SER A 419 -38.49 -19.25 -48.51
C SER A 419 -37.19 -19.35 -47.72
N ASP A 420 -36.08 -18.95 -48.35
CA ASP A 420 -34.77 -18.75 -47.72
C ASP A 420 -34.10 -17.58 -48.44
N SER A 421 -33.59 -16.60 -47.69
CA SER A 421 -32.98 -15.40 -48.24
C SER A 421 -31.47 -15.55 -48.49
N GLY A 422 -30.87 -16.67 -48.08
CA GLY A 422 -29.44 -16.91 -48.24
C GLY A 422 -28.63 -15.81 -47.56
N ALA A 423 -27.65 -15.24 -48.28
CA ALA A 423 -26.78 -14.19 -47.75
C ALA A 423 -27.39 -12.76 -47.80
N PHE A 424 -28.62 -12.62 -48.29
CA PHE A 424 -29.21 -11.32 -48.62
C PHE A 424 -30.49 -11.05 -47.84
N GLU A 425 -30.87 -9.77 -47.76
CA GLU A 425 -32.13 -9.33 -47.16
C GLU A 425 -32.96 -8.58 -48.19
N PHE A 426 -34.28 -8.76 -48.17
CA PHE A 426 -35.20 -8.23 -49.18
C PHE A 426 -36.43 -7.58 -48.55
N ASP A 427 -36.99 -6.61 -49.27
CA ASP A 427 -38.30 -6.05 -48.98
C ASP A 427 -39.41 -7.08 -49.24
N THR A 428 -40.35 -7.21 -48.31
CA THR A 428 -41.36 -8.29 -48.32
C THR A 428 -42.36 -8.18 -49.48
N ASP A 429 -42.59 -6.96 -49.97
CA ASP A 429 -43.61 -6.69 -50.98
C ASP A 429 -43.01 -6.64 -52.38
N THR A 430 -41.86 -5.97 -52.50
CA THR A 430 -41.20 -5.72 -53.78
C THR A 430 -40.15 -6.77 -54.14
N GLN A 431 -39.69 -7.57 -53.17
CA GLN A 431 -38.56 -8.51 -53.29
C GLN A 431 -37.26 -7.84 -53.78
N GLU A 432 -37.14 -6.53 -53.58
CA GLU A 432 -35.92 -5.74 -53.86
C GLU A 432 -34.95 -5.88 -52.69
N ILE A 433 -33.66 -5.92 -52.99
CA ILE A 433 -32.63 -6.05 -51.96
C ILE A 433 -32.62 -4.84 -51.01
N THR A 434 -32.65 -5.11 -49.71
CA THR A 434 -32.64 -4.09 -48.64
C THR A 434 -31.38 -4.16 -47.79
N GLY A 435 -30.65 -5.26 -47.83
CA GLY A 435 -29.50 -5.47 -46.97
C GLY A 435 -28.84 -6.82 -47.19
N LEU A 436 -28.04 -7.23 -46.21
CA LEU A 436 -27.47 -8.57 -46.13
C LEU A 436 -28.09 -9.31 -44.95
N ASN A 437 -28.03 -10.64 -45.00
CA ASN A 437 -28.55 -11.47 -43.92
C ASN A 437 -27.56 -11.56 -42.77
N ASP A 438 -27.59 -10.59 -41.86
CA ASP A 438 -26.72 -10.54 -40.68
C ASP A 438 -26.85 -11.80 -39.80
N ALA A 439 -28.03 -12.44 -39.77
CA ALA A 439 -28.24 -13.66 -39.01
C ALA A 439 -27.47 -14.86 -39.58
N LEU A 440 -27.37 -14.98 -40.91
CA LEU A 440 -26.53 -16.01 -41.55
C LEU A 440 -25.06 -15.80 -41.20
N PHE A 441 -24.57 -14.56 -41.29
CA PHE A 441 -23.17 -14.27 -41.01
C PHE A 441 -22.83 -14.49 -39.54
N ALA A 442 -23.73 -14.08 -38.63
CA ALA A 442 -23.58 -14.35 -37.20
C ALA A 442 -23.57 -15.86 -36.90
N ASP A 443 -24.41 -16.66 -37.56
CA ASP A 443 -24.41 -18.13 -37.44
C ASP A 443 -23.08 -18.74 -37.92
N VAL A 444 -22.57 -18.30 -39.07
CA VAL A 444 -21.29 -18.78 -39.60
C VAL A 444 -20.12 -18.38 -38.70
N GLN A 445 -20.12 -17.14 -38.20
CA GLN A 445 -19.10 -16.65 -37.28
C GLN A 445 -19.14 -17.40 -35.95
N ALA A 446 -20.33 -17.65 -35.38
CA ALA A 446 -20.50 -18.43 -34.17
C ALA A 446 -19.99 -19.86 -34.34
N LYS A 447 -20.26 -20.49 -35.48
CA LYS A 447 -19.75 -21.84 -35.79
C LYS A 447 -18.23 -21.89 -35.93
N LEU A 448 -17.62 -20.84 -36.49
CA LEU A 448 -16.17 -20.71 -36.61
C LEU A 448 -15.47 -20.34 -35.28
N SER A 449 -16.20 -19.78 -34.32
CA SER A 449 -15.64 -19.29 -33.05
C SER A 449 -15.17 -20.41 -32.10
N ASP A 450 -14.40 -20.02 -31.09
CA ASP A 450 -13.95 -20.92 -30.01
C ASP A 450 -15.17 -21.31 -29.15
N GLY A 451 -15.64 -22.55 -29.32
CA GLY A 451 -16.88 -23.08 -28.71
C GLY A 451 -18.01 -23.38 -29.68
N GLY A 452 -17.85 -23.11 -30.99
CA GLY A 452 -18.83 -23.40 -32.03
C GLY A 452 -18.76 -24.83 -32.61
N ASP A 453 -19.70 -25.18 -33.49
CA ASP A 453 -19.72 -26.50 -34.17
C ASP A 453 -18.40 -26.83 -34.90
N TRP A 454 -17.62 -25.81 -35.28
CA TRP A 454 -16.36 -25.95 -36.02
C TRP A 454 -15.12 -25.61 -35.19
N GLU A 455 -15.22 -25.52 -33.85
CA GLU A 455 -14.15 -25.18 -32.88
C GLU A 455 -12.81 -25.90 -33.14
N LYS A 456 -12.84 -27.12 -33.70
CA LYS A 456 -11.65 -27.96 -33.95
C LYS A 456 -11.41 -28.28 -35.42
N SER A 457 -12.23 -27.72 -36.30
CA SER A 457 -12.07 -27.86 -37.73
C SER A 457 -10.84 -27.06 -38.16
N LYS A 458 -9.84 -27.75 -38.69
CA LYS A 458 -8.62 -27.14 -39.21
C LYS A 458 -8.86 -26.59 -40.62
N VAL A 459 -9.75 -25.60 -40.69
CA VAL A 459 -10.31 -25.08 -41.96
C VAL A 459 -9.34 -24.17 -42.68
N TYR A 460 -8.38 -23.55 -41.98
CA TYR A 460 -7.43 -22.61 -42.56
C TYR A 460 -6.05 -23.24 -42.76
N LYS A 461 -5.27 -22.67 -43.66
CA LYS A 461 -3.85 -22.93 -43.84
C LYS A 461 -3.14 -21.59 -43.99
N VAL A 462 -2.05 -21.39 -43.24
CA VAL A 462 -1.26 -20.15 -43.27
C VAL A 462 0.15 -20.43 -43.81
N GLY A 463 0.48 -19.87 -44.98
CA GLY A 463 1.75 -20.10 -45.65
C GLY A 463 2.05 -21.58 -45.90
N ALA A 464 3.26 -22.04 -45.54
CA ALA A 464 3.67 -23.45 -45.63
C ALA A 464 3.21 -24.31 -44.43
N ALA A 465 2.50 -23.73 -43.45
CA ALA A 465 2.13 -24.42 -42.21
C ALA A 465 1.06 -25.50 -42.43
N GLN A 466 0.92 -26.35 -41.41
CA GLN A 466 -0.17 -27.33 -41.31
C GLN A 466 -1.51 -26.62 -41.15
N LYS A 467 -2.60 -27.32 -41.47
CA LYS A 467 -3.96 -26.80 -41.30
C LYS A 467 -4.22 -26.37 -39.85
N SER A 468 -4.91 -25.26 -39.66
CA SER A 468 -5.15 -24.57 -38.38
C SER A 468 -6.64 -24.24 -38.17
N THR A 469 -7.06 -24.21 -36.91
CA THR A 469 -8.37 -23.67 -36.50
C THR A 469 -8.39 -22.14 -36.67
N LEU A 470 -9.55 -21.50 -36.53
CA LEU A 470 -9.64 -20.04 -36.54
C LEU A 470 -8.79 -19.42 -35.41
N ALA A 471 -8.89 -19.96 -34.20
CA ALA A 471 -8.11 -19.50 -33.03
C ALA A 471 -6.60 -19.69 -33.19
N ASP A 472 -6.15 -20.79 -33.82
CA ASP A 472 -4.73 -21.02 -34.10
C ASP A 472 -4.20 -20.08 -35.19
N THR A 473 -5.04 -19.71 -36.16
CA THR A 473 -4.69 -18.84 -37.28
C THR A 473 -4.31 -17.43 -36.81
N VAL A 474 -4.95 -16.93 -35.74
CA VAL A 474 -4.64 -15.64 -35.10
C VAL A 474 -3.15 -15.54 -34.71
N TYR A 475 -2.55 -16.65 -34.31
CA TYR A 475 -1.16 -16.74 -33.87
C TYR A 475 -0.21 -17.38 -34.90
N ALA A 476 -0.68 -17.63 -36.12
CA ALA A 476 0.19 -18.06 -37.22
C ALA A 476 0.94 -16.86 -37.82
N VAL A 477 2.11 -17.07 -38.42
CA VAL A 477 2.84 -15.96 -39.06
C VAL A 477 2.18 -15.61 -40.39
N ILE A 478 1.54 -14.44 -40.46
CA ILE A 478 0.94 -13.90 -41.69
C ILE A 478 1.85 -12.77 -42.21
N ASN A 479 2.51 -12.99 -43.35
CA ASN A 479 3.34 -11.98 -43.99
C ASN A 479 2.57 -11.21 -45.07
N ALA A 480 1.62 -11.87 -45.73
CA ALA A 480 0.71 -11.28 -46.73
C ALA A 480 -0.69 -11.88 -46.61
N ASP A 481 -1.70 -11.19 -47.15
CA ASP A 481 -3.08 -11.69 -47.17
C ASP A 481 -3.21 -13.01 -47.95
N THR A 482 -2.36 -13.20 -48.98
CA THR A 482 -2.24 -14.44 -49.76
C THR A 482 -1.75 -15.63 -48.96
N ASP A 483 -1.18 -15.42 -47.76
CA ASP A 483 -0.74 -16.53 -46.91
C ASP A 483 -1.93 -17.27 -46.29
N VAL A 484 -3.09 -16.61 -46.14
CA VAL A 484 -4.27 -17.20 -45.50
C VAL A 484 -5.17 -17.80 -46.57
N VAL A 485 -5.31 -19.13 -46.56
CA VAL A 485 -6.17 -19.86 -47.50
C VAL A 485 -7.01 -20.91 -46.76
N VAL A 486 -8.06 -21.41 -47.42
CA VAL A 486 -8.85 -22.54 -46.90
C VAL A 486 -8.10 -23.84 -47.19
N GLY A 487 -7.89 -24.65 -46.15
CA GLY A 487 -7.19 -25.92 -46.20
C GLY A 487 -8.09 -27.11 -46.55
N ASP A 488 -9.29 -27.16 -45.95
CA ASP A 488 -10.38 -28.10 -46.29
C ASP A 488 -11.69 -27.33 -46.30
N ALA A 489 -12.51 -27.50 -47.33
CA ALA A 489 -13.84 -26.92 -47.37
C ALA A 489 -14.72 -27.54 -46.27
N VAL A 490 -15.51 -26.72 -45.58
CA VAL A 490 -16.51 -27.20 -44.62
C VAL A 490 -17.85 -27.28 -45.35
N THR A 491 -18.33 -28.51 -45.52
CA THR A 491 -19.66 -28.92 -46.03
C THR A 491 -20.55 -27.80 -46.56
N ASP A 492 -20.65 -27.66 -47.88
CA ASP A 492 -21.62 -26.81 -48.64
C ASP A 492 -21.82 -25.35 -48.13
N LYS A 493 -20.93 -24.83 -47.27
CA LYS A 493 -21.12 -23.53 -46.59
C LYS A 493 -19.91 -22.60 -46.64
N LEU A 494 -18.68 -23.12 -46.54
CA LEU A 494 -17.47 -22.29 -46.55
C LEU A 494 -16.39 -22.88 -47.48
N ILE A 495 -16.02 -22.12 -48.52
CA ILE A 495 -15.00 -22.50 -49.53
C ILE A 495 -13.84 -21.50 -49.65
N GLY A 496 -14.01 -20.30 -49.10
CA GLY A 496 -13.02 -19.22 -49.07
C GLY A 496 -12.79 -18.72 -47.65
N VAL A 497 -11.84 -17.80 -47.49
CA VAL A 497 -11.56 -17.21 -46.18
C VAL A 497 -12.69 -16.27 -45.79
N ASN A 498 -13.31 -16.52 -44.65
CA ASN A 498 -14.18 -15.54 -44.01
C ASN A 498 -13.30 -14.48 -43.31
N TRP A 499 -13.02 -13.39 -44.02
CA TRP A 499 -12.17 -12.30 -43.56
C TRP A 499 -12.81 -11.49 -42.44
N ASP A 500 -14.14 -11.40 -42.42
CA ASP A 500 -14.89 -10.72 -41.36
C ASP A 500 -14.79 -11.48 -40.02
N ALA A 501 -15.04 -12.79 -40.03
CA ALA A 501 -14.88 -13.63 -38.85
C ALA A 501 -13.43 -13.63 -38.34
N LEU A 502 -12.45 -13.68 -39.25
CA LEU A 502 -11.03 -13.62 -38.90
C LEU A 502 -10.65 -12.27 -38.28
N PHE A 503 -11.09 -11.16 -38.87
CA PHE A 503 -10.87 -9.81 -38.34
C PHE A 503 -11.46 -9.65 -36.94
N ASN A 504 -12.73 -10.04 -36.75
CA ASN A 504 -13.42 -9.88 -35.49
C ASN A 504 -12.77 -10.70 -34.36
N VAL A 505 -12.43 -11.96 -34.63
CA VAL A 505 -11.74 -12.81 -33.63
C VAL A 505 -10.33 -12.29 -33.33
N MET A 506 -9.57 -11.85 -34.34
CA MET A 506 -8.26 -11.23 -34.10
C MET A 506 -8.38 -9.97 -33.25
N LYS A 507 -9.45 -9.18 -33.45
CA LYS A 507 -9.67 -7.90 -32.76
C LYS A 507 -9.97 -8.11 -31.29
N ASP A 508 -10.85 -9.05 -31.00
CA ASP A 508 -11.18 -9.42 -29.62
C ASP A 508 -9.96 -10.01 -28.90
N GLU A 509 -9.22 -10.89 -29.59
CA GLU A 509 -8.00 -11.47 -29.02
C GLU A 509 -6.89 -10.43 -28.83
N GLN A 510 -6.78 -9.44 -29.73
CA GLN A 510 -5.82 -8.34 -29.59
C GLN A 510 -6.14 -7.50 -28.35
N ALA A 511 -7.41 -7.16 -28.10
CA ALA A 511 -7.82 -6.42 -26.91
C ALA A 511 -7.54 -7.22 -25.62
N SER A 512 -7.87 -8.52 -25.63
CA SER A 512 -7.57 -9.46 -24.54
C SER A 512 -6.07 -9.55 -24.25
N MET A 513 -5.25 -9.72 -25.30
CA MET A 513 -3.79 -9.83 -25.18
C MET A 513 -3.11 -8.50 -24.82
N GLU A 514 -3.63 -7.37 -25.30
CA GLU A 514 -3.12 -6.06 -24.91
C GLU A 514 -3.25 -5.84 -23.40
N LYS A 515 -4.42 -6.18 -22.85
CA LYS A 515 -4.67 -6.11 -21.41
C LYS A 515 -3.69 -7.00 -20.64
N LYS A 516 -3.60 -8.29 -20.99
CA LYS A 516 -2.69 -9.25 -20.34
C LYS A 516 -1.23 -8.82 -20.43
N THR A 517 -0.81 -8.27 -21.58
CA THR A 517 0.56 -7.78 -21.79
C THR A 517 0.87 -6.56 -20.93
N LYS A 518 -0.07 -5.61 -20.81
CA LYS A 518 0.07 -4.44 -19.93
C LYS A 518 0.16 -4.87 -18.46
N GLU A 519 -0.71 -5.78 -18.03
CA GLU A 519 -0.72 -6.32 -16.66
C GLU A 519 0.58 -7.07 -16.35
N ALA A 520 1.05 -7.94 -17.24
CA ALA A 520 2.31 -8.66 -17.07
C ALA A 520 3.53 -7.72 -17.04
N LYS A 521 3.54 -6.70 -17.90
CA LYS A 521 4.59 -5.67 -17.90
C LYS A 521 4.61 -4.87 -16.61
N GLN A 522 3.44 -4.51 -16.10
CA GLN A 522 3.31 -3.79 -14.84
C GLN A 522 3.74 -4.68 -13.67
N ALA A 523 3.32 -5.94 -13.62
CA ALA A 523 3.73 -6.91 -12.60
C ALA A 523 5.26 -7.11 -12.59
N LEU A 524 5.92 -7.11 -13.76
CA LEU A 524 7.38 -7.14 -13.85
C LEU A 524 8.00 -5.86 -13.28
N LEU A 525 7.48 -4.68 -13.63
CA LEU A 525 7.96 -3.41 -13.10
C LEU A 525 7.79 -3.33 -11.57
N ASP A 526 6.69 -3.85 -11.04
CA ASP A 526 6.39 -3.90 -9.62
C ASP A 526 7.35 -4.85 -8.88
N ALA A 527 7.58 -6.05 -9.43
CA ALA A 527 8.53 -7.01 -8.89
C ALA A 527 9.97 -6.46 -8.90
N VAL A 528 10.38 -5.79 -9.98
CA VAL A 528 11.68 -5.12 -10.12
C VAL A 528 11.84 -4.03 -9.07
N THR A 529 10.79 -3.22 -8.88
CA THR A 529 10.76 -2.16 -7.87
C THR A 529 10.89 -2.76 -6.47
N ALA A 530 10.14 -3.83 -6.17
CA ALA A 530 10.23 -4.55 -4.91
C ALA A 530 11.64 -5.09 -4.65
N TYR A 531 12.27 -5.69 -5.66
CA TYR A 531 13.64 -6.21 -5.55
C TYR A 531 14.66 -5.11 -5.20
N TYR A 532 14.60 -3.95 -5.86
CA TYR A 532 15.49 -2.81 -5.58
C TYR A 532 15.29 -2.13 -4.23
N ASN A 533 14.21 -2.44 -3.53
CA ASN A 533 13.89 -1.80 -2.26
C ASN A 533 14.37 -2.60 -1.04
N GLY A 534 14.76 -3.89 -1.21
CA GLY A 534 15.47 -4.67 -0.19
C GLY A 534 14.61 -5.16 0.99
N GLU A 535 15.27 -5.66 2.05
CA GLU A 535 14.65 -6.20 3.29
C GLU A 535 14.34 -5.11 4.34
N GLY A 536 14.61 -3.84 4.02
CA GLY A 536 14.24 -2.74 4.89
C GLY A 536 12.76 -2.46 4.75
N MET A 537 12.01 -2.55 5.85
CA MET A 537 10.67 -1.99 5.89
C MET A 537 10.69 -0.55 5.42
N LYS A 538 9.96 -0.30 4.35
CA LYS A 538 9.40 1.00 4.06
C LYS A 538 7.92 0.74 3.83
N LEU A 539 7.06 1.22 4.72
CA LEU A 539 5.61 1.33 4.50
C LEU A 539 5.25 2.24 3.31
N LEU A 540 6.25 2.63 2.52
CA LEU A 540 6.26 3.77 1.64
C LEU A 540 7.04 3.38 0.39
N THR A 541 6.35 3.31 -0.72
CA THR A 541 6.99 3.61 -1.99
C THR A 541 6.09 4.54 -2.79
N GLY A 542 6.57 5.76 -2.99
CA GLY A 542 6.05 6.72 -3.95
C GLY A 542 7.23 7.16 -4.82
N SER A 543 7.09 6.97 -6.13
CA SER A 543 7.98 7.57 -7.13
C SER A 543 7.53 9.01 -7.37
N GLY A 544 8.22 9.95 -6.71
CA GLY A 544 8.04 11.41 -6.91
C GLY A 544 7.16 12.09 -5.85
N LYS A 545 7.67 13.21 -5.30
CA LYS A 545 7.01 14.17 -4.38
C LYS A 545 6.55 13.67 -2.99
N GLY A 546 7.03 12.53 -2.50
CA GLY A 546 7.03 12.18 -1.06
C GLY A 546 5.66 11.90 -0.41
N TRP A 547 4.66 11.54 -1.20
CA TRP A 547 3.36 11.06 -0.72
C TRP A 547 3.29 9.53 -0.65
N SER A 548 2.56 9.04 0.35
CA SER A 548 2.44 7.63 0.72
C SER A 548 0.97 7.20 0.70
N ARG A 549 0.65 5.92 0.50
CA ARG A 549 -0.71 5.38 0.65
C ARG A 549 -0.71 4.17 1.59
N LEU A 550 -1.63 4.14 2.54
CA LEU A 550 -1.89 3.01 3.43
C LEU A 550 -3.11 2.24 2.91
N ASP A 551 -2.86 1.26 2.06
CA ASP A 551 -3.88 0.46 1.36
C ASP A 551 -4.17 -0.83 2.13
N GLY A 552 -4.94 -0.72 3.21
CA GLY A 552 -5.46 -1.90 3.92
C GLY A 552 -6.66 -2.50 3.16
N ALA A 553 -6.77 -3.83 3.17
CA ALA A 553 -7.90 -4.56 2.59
C ALA A 553 -9.24 -4.20 3.27
N ASN A 554 -9.17 -3.72 4.51
CA ASN A 554 -10.31 -3.22 5.26
C ASN A 554 -9.87 -2.12 6.26
N ARG A 555 -10.85 -1.53 6.94
CA ARG A 555 -10.67 -0.46 7.96
C ARG A 555 -9.73 -0.85 9.11
N TYR A 556 -9.75 -2.11 9.52
CA TYR A 556 -8.95 -2.63 10.63
C TYR A 556 -7.48 -2.68 10.24
N GLU A 557 -7.21 -3.22 9.05
CA GLU A 557 -5.86 -3.28 8.49
C GLU A 557 -5.30 -1.89 8.19
N THR A 558 -6.09 -0.97 7.64
CA THR A 558 -5.64 0.43 7.46
C THR A 558 -5.23 1.07 8.79
N SER A 559 -5.97 0.83 9.88
CA SER A 559 -5.60 1.34 11.22
C SER A 559 -4.31 0.71 11.75
N ALA A 560 -4.08 -0.59 11.51
CA ALA A 560 -2.84 -1.25 11.87
C ALA A 560 -1.66 -0.73 11.04
N LEU A 561 -1.83 -0.52 9.74
CA LEU A 561 -0.80 0.07 8.86
C LEU A 561 -0.44 1.49 9.28
N LEU A 562 -1.44 2.30 9.66
CA LEU A 562 -1.19 3.64 10.21
C LEU A 562 -0.41 3.56 11.51
N ALA A 563 -0.73 2.59 12.37
CA ALA A 563 0.02 2.39 13.59
C ALA A 563 1.50 2.05 13.31
N VAL A 564 1.78 1.09 12.44
CA VAL A 564 3.17 0.78 12.04
C VAL A 564 3.86 2.04 11.46
N TYR A 565 3.12 2.86 10.70
CA TYR A 565 3.64 4.08 10.09
C TYR A 565 4.13 5.10 11.10
N GLU A 566 3.33 5.40 12.11
CA GLU A 566 3.72 6.34 13.16
C GLU A 566 4.86 5.80 14.03
N LEU A 567 4.91 4.48 14.25
CA LEU A 567 6.02 3.84 14.97
C LEU A 567 7.35 4.03 14.22
N GLN A 568 7.37 3.78 12.91
CA GLN A 568 8.58 3.91 12.08
C GLN A 568 9.11 5.35 12.03
N GLU A 569 8.22 6.33 12.09
CA GLU A 569 8.58 7.75 12.13
C GLU A 569 9.04 8.19 13.55
N GLY A 570 9.17 7.25 14.48
CA GLY A 570 9.70 7.47 15.83
C GLY A 570 8.72 8.18 16.78
N LYS A 571 7.42 8.12 16.51
CA LYS A 571 6.42 9.00 17.16
C LYS A 571 5.69 8.39 18.35
N TYR A 572 5.83 7.09 18.59
CA TYR A 572 5.28 6.44 19.80
C TYR A 572 6.13 6.57 21.06
N VAL A 573 7.05 7.53 21.06
CA VAL A 573 7.83 7.81 22.26
C VAL A 573 7.78 9.30 22.51
N ASN A 574 6.66 9.75 23.10
CA ASN A 574 6.67 10.99 23.84
C ASN A 574 7.52 10.74 25.09
N GLY A 575 8.83 10.87 24.91
CA GLY A 575 9.82 10.69 25.95
C GLY A 575 9.42 11.50 27.18
N SER A 576 9.35 10.79 28.31
CA SER A 576 9.43 11.34 29.67
C SER A 576 8.15 11.85 30.35
N LYS A 577 6.93 11.70 29.81
CA LYS A 577 5.71 12.28 30.45
C LYS A 577 4.52 11.38 30.76
N VAL A 578 4.60 10.07 30.54
CA VAL A 578 3.43 9.20 30.75
C VAL A 578 3.80 7.91 31.47
N ASP A 579 3.02 7.52 32.48
CA ASP A 579 3.14 6.24 33.20
C ASP A 579 2.25 5.17 32.54
N PRO A 580 2.80 3.98 32.15
CA PRO A 580 4.22 3.62 32.17
C PRO A 580 4.99 4.25 31.01
N ALA A 581 6.27 4.56 31.25
CA ALA A 581 7.19 5.26 30.34
C ALA A 581 7.51 4.54 29.00
N ASN A 582 6.78 3.47 28.67
CA ASN A 582 7.11 2.53 27.61
C ASN A 582 6.04 2.41 26.51
N GLY A 583 5.07 3.32 26.39
CA GLY A 583 4.15 3.39 25.25
C GLY A 583 2.73 2.88 25.53
N ARG A 584 1.76 3.35 24.74
CA ARG A 584 0.33 3.02 24.87
C ARG A 584 -0.26 2.63 23.53
N VAL A 585 -1.37 1.88 23.57
CA VAL A 585 -2.19 1.56 22.40
C VAL A 585 -3.67 1.57 22.78
N TYR A 586 -4.49 2.11 21.89
CA TYR A 586 -5.92 2.25 22.06
C TYR A 586 -6.65 1.30 21.11
N LEU A 587 -7.53 0.47 21.64
CA LEU A 587 -8.44 -0.38 20.86
C LEU A 587 -9.82 0.27 20.87
N ALA A 588 -10.37 0.59 19.71
CA ALA A 588 -11.68 1.22 19.59
C ALA A 588 -12.51 0.56 18.49
N SER A 589 -13.84 0.66 18.60
CA SER A 589 -14.73 -0.02 17.65
C SER A 589 -14.63 0.59 16.25
N GLY A 590 -14.37 -0.24 15.25
CA GLY A 590 -14.42 0.14 13.83
C GLY A 590 -15.81 -0.02 13.22
N ASP A 591 -16.81 -0.52 13.94
CA ASP A 591 -18.16 -0.75 13.42
C ASP A 591 -18.99 0.54 13.39
N ASP A 592 -19.76 0.72 12.32
CA ASP A 592 -20.52 1.95 12.03
C ASP A 592 -21.46 2.37 13.18
N ALA A 593 -22.04 1.40 13.91
CA ALA A 593 -22.92 1.66 15.06
C ALA A 593 -22.19 2.30 16.27
N HIS A 594 -20.87 2.11 16.36
CA HIS A 594 -20.04 2.43 17.52
C HIS A 594 -18.84 3.34 17.20
N LEU A 595 -18.74 3.87 15.97
CA LEU A 595 -17.67 4.80 15.57
C LEU A 595 -17.52 6.05 16.46
N ILE A 596 -18.57 6.43 17.20
CA ILE A 596 -18.54 7.59 18.10
C ILE A 596 -17.53 7.40 19.25
N ASP A 597 -17.34 6.15 19.69
CA ASP A 597 -16.39 5.83 20.76
C ASP A 597 -14.94 5.96 20.25
N SER A 598 -14.74 5.73 18.95
CA SER A 598 -13.45 5.96 18.26
C SER A 598 -13.15 7.45 18.05
N VAL A 599 -14.17 8.29 17.87
CA VAL A 599 -14.00 9.77 17.82
C VAL A 599 -13.36 10.27 19.10
N VAL A 600 -13.90 9.85 20.25
CA VAL A 600 -13.41 10.33 21.54
C VAL A 600 -12.04 9.76 21.86
N ALA A 601 -11.71 8.55 21.38
CA ALA A 601 -10.36 7.98 21.47
C ALA A 601 -9.33 8.84 20.72
N GLY A 602 -9.72 9.53 19.63
CA GLY A 602 -8.88 10.42 18.84
C GLY A 602 -8.15 11.52 19.63
N GLN A 603 -8.67 11.93 20.79
CA GLN A 603 -8.01 12.93 21.65
C GLN A 603 -6.81 12.35 22.43
N LEU A 604 -6.65 11.02 22.47
CA LEU A 604 -5.54 10.33 23.11
C LEU A 604 -4.37 10.21 22.12
N THR A 605 -3.55 11.26 22.04
CA THR A 605 -2.47 11.38 21.03
C THR A 605 -1.14 10.77 21.47
N ASP A 606 -1.13 9.91 22.50
CA ASP A 606 0.05 9.29 23.12
C ASP A 606 0.22 7.81 22.77
N GLY A 607 -0.54 7.31 21.78
CA GLY A 607 -0.44 5.95 21.24
C GLY A 607 -1.30 5.78 19.97
N PRO A 608 -1.13 4.69 19.21
CA PRO A 608 -1.98 4.37 18.07
C PRO A 608 -3.42 4.11 18.49
N ILE A 609 -4.35 4.35 17.58
CA ILE A 609 -5.70 3.77 17.60
C ILE A 609 -5.73 2.60 16.62
N LEU A 610 -5.92 1.40 17.16
CA LEU A 610 -6.23 0.21 16.39
C LEU A 610 -7.73 -0.03 16.43
N LEU A 611 -8.34 -0.14 15.25
CA LEU A 611 -9.75 -0.45 15.12
C LEU A 611 -9.96 -1.96 15.32
N VAL A 612 -11.01 -2.31 16.05
CA VAL A 612 -11.45 -3.70 16.27
C VAL A 612 -12.94 -3.80 15.98
N PRO A 613 -13.49 -4.97 15.59
CA PRO A 613 -14.93 -5.14 15.45
C PRO A 613 -15.64 -5.01 16.80
N ALA A 614 -16.95 -4.71 16.80
CA ALA A 614 -17.74 -4.70 18.04
C ALA A 614 -17.90 -6.11 18.62
N SER A 615 -17.98 -7.14 17.76
CA SER A 615 -18.08 -8.55 18.14
C SER A 615 -17.47 -9.46 17.06
N GLY A 616 -17.07 -10.68 17.44
CA GLY A 616 -16.43 -11.63 16.52
C GLY A 616 -14.90 -11.57 16.56
N GLU A 617 -14.26 -12.08 15.50
CA GLU A 617 -12.80 -12.21 15.41
C GLU A 617 -12.13 -10.89 15.01
N ILE A 618 -11.06 -10.52 15.72
CA ILE A 618 -10.21 -9.38 15.36
C ILE A 618 -9.41 -9.70 14.10
N ASP A 619 -9.28 -8.72 13.20
CA ASP A 619 -8.42 -8.84 12.04
C ASP A 619 -6.99 -9.23 12.43
N LYS A 620 -6.43 -10.21 11.72
CA LYS A 620 -5.10 -10.76 12.00
C LYS A 620 -4.01 -9.69 12.01
N SER A 621 -4.10 -8.68 11.16
CA SER A 621 -3.13 -7.57 11.09
C SER A 621 -3.10 -6.76 12.39
N VAL A 622 -4.28 -6.53 13.00
CA VAL A 622 -4.43 -5.81 14.27
C VAL A 622 -3.88 -6.65 15.43
N ILE A 623 -4.19 -7.95 15.48
CA ILE A 623 -3.64 -8.88 16.48
C ILE A 623 -2.12 -8.93 16.42
N GLN A 624 -1.56 -9.06 15.21
CA GLN A 624 -0.12 -9.12 15.01
C GLN A 624 0.57 -7.82 15.42
N HIS A 625 -0.01 -6.66 15.08
CA HIS A 625 0.57 -5.37 15.47
C HIS A 625 0.48 -5.14 16.99
N LEU A 626 -0.65 -5.47 17.62
CA LEU A 626 -0.83 -5.38 19.07
C LEU A 626 0.18 -6.26 19.82
N ALA A 627 0.35 -7.51 19.38
CA ALA A 627 1.34 -8.43 19.93
C ALA A 627 2.78 -7.91 19.74
N TYR A 628 3.08 -7.34 18.56
CA TYR A 628 4.38 -6.73 18.27
C TYR A 628 4.69 -5.54 19.19
N LEU A 629 3.73 -4.62 19.39
CA LEU A 629 3.90 -3.50 20.32
C LEU A 629 4.20 -3.99 21.74
N LYS A 630 3.49 -5.00 22.22
CA LYS A 630 3.71 -5.60 23.55
C LYS A 630 5.05 -6.32 23.66
N TYR A 631 5.50 -6.97 22.58
CA TYR A 631 6.81 -7.59 22.52
C TYR A 631 7.94 -6.55 22.59
N LYS A 632 7.85 -5.45 21.82
CA LYS A 632 8.85 -4.37 21.84
C LYS A 632 8.79 -3.53 23.12
N HIS A 633 7.59 -3.34 23.66
CA HIS A 633 7.32 -2.53 24.83
C HIS A 633 6.73 -3.41 25.94
N THR A 634 7.60 -4.07 26.71
CA THR A 634 7.21 -5.02 27.75
C THR A 634 6.21 -4.45 28.76
N ASN A 635 6.24 -3.14 29.01
CA ASN A 635 5.29 -2.40 29.87
C ASN A 635 4.18 -1.64 29.11
N LEU A 636 3.75 -2.12 27.94
CA LEU A 636 2.70 -1.49 27.14
C LEU A 636 1.40 -1.32 27.93
N GLY A 637 0.86 -0.10 27.95
CA GLY A 637 -0.50 0.19 28.42
C GLY A 637 -1.51 0.04 27.30
N THR A 638 -2.37 -0.97 27.36
CA THR A 638 -3.44 -1.20 26.37
C THR A 638 -4.77 -0.70 26.92
N TYR A 639 -5.46 0.14 26.17
CA TYR A 639 -6.74 0.73 26.56
C TYR A 639 -7.82 0.37 25.55
N MET A 640 -8.81 -0.40 25.98
CA MET A 640 -10.00 -0.67 25.18
C MET A 640 -11.06 0.39 25.47
N ILE A 641 -11.51 1.11 24.44
CA ILE A 641 -12.47 2.20 24.56
C ILE A 641 -13.88 1.68 24.28
N GLY A 642 -14.80 1.96 25.20
CA GLY A 642 -16.20 1.58 25.08
C GLY A 642 -16.60 0.38 25.94
N GLY A 643 -17.89 0.36 26.30
CA GLY A 643 -18.51 -0.72 27.06
C GLY A 643 -18.69 -2.00 26.23
N LYS A 644 -19.29 -3.02 26.83
CA LYS A 644 -19.48 -4.35 26.21
C LYS A 644 -20.31 -4.34 24.92
N VAL A 645 -21.16 -3.33 24.74
CA VAL A 645 -21.96 -3.16 23.52
C VAL A 645 -21.09 -2.59 22.40
N ALA A 646 -20.17 -1.68 22.71
CA ALA A 646 -19.29 -1.05 21.73
C ALA A 646 -18.15 -1.99 21.29
N VAL A 647 -17.57 -2.70 22.25
CA VAL A 647 -16.58 -3.76 22.04
C VAL A 647 -16.84 -4.88 23.04
N SER A 648 -17.30 -6.03 22.55
CA SER A 648 -17.68 -7.21 23.33
C SER A 648 -16.54 -7.77 24.19
N ASP A 649 -16.90 -8.60 25.17
CA ASP A 649 -15.90 -9.30 25.99
C ASP A 649 -15.13 -10.37 25.18
N GLU A 650 -15.71 -10.87 24.08
CA GLU A 650 -15.03 -11.82 23.17
C GLU A 650 -13.83 -11.16 22.50
N VAL A 651 -14.04 -9.98 21.90
CA VAL A 651 -12.99 -9.17 21.28
C VAL A 651 -11.93 -8.75 22.32
N ARG A 652 -12.37 -8.39 23.54
CA ARG A 652 -11.46 -8.12 24.67
C ARG A 652 -10.58 -9.32 24.98
N ASP A 653 -11.16 -10.50 25.11
CA ASP A 653 -10.45 -11.71 25.51
C ASP A 653 -9.46 -12.16 24.44
N GLU A 654 -9.79 -11.97 23.16
CA GLU A 654 -8.88 -12.20 22.03
C GLU A 654 -7.67 -11.24 22.05
N ALA A 655 -7.89 -9.94 22.25
CA ALA A 655 -6.82 -8.96 22.38
C ALA A 655 -5.92 -9.26 23.60
N VAL A 656 -6.52 -9.61 24.75
CA VAL A 656 -5.78 -10.02 25.95
C VAL A 656 -4.97 -11.29 25.71
N LYS A 657 -5.51 -12.26 24.95
CA LYS A 657 -4.79 -13.47 24.55
C LYS A 657 -3.58 -13.13 23.69
N ALA A 658 -3.73 -12.26 22.69
CA ALA A 658 -2.62 -11.80 21.86
C ALA A 658 -1.50 -11.15 22.68
N LEU A 659 -1.85 -10.32 23.67
CA LEU A 659 -0.89 -9.68 24.58
C LEU A 659 -0.16 -10.70 25.48
N LYS A 660 -0.87 -11.70 26.02
CA LYS A 660 -0.26 -12.78 26.83
C LYS A 660 0.74 -13.63 26.03
N HIS A 661 0.43 -13.84 24.76
CA HIS A 661 1.22 -14.67 23.84
C HIS A 661 2.11 -13.84 22.91
N ALA A 662 2.40 -12.58 23.25
CA ALA A 662 3.16 -11.67 22.37
C ALA A 662 4.51 -12.24 21.89
N LYS A 663 5.16 -13.09 22.70
CA LYS A 663 6.41 -13.79 22.35
C LYS A 663 6.24 -14.87 21.27
N ASP A 664 5.04 -15.46 21.16
CA ASP A 664 4.72 -16.44 20.12
C ASP A 664 4.59 -15.78 18.73
N TYR A 665 4.48 -14.44 18.71
CA TYR A 665 4.50 -13.61 17.52
C TYR A 665 5.91 -13.06 17.20
N ALA A 666 6.99 -13.68 17.72
CA ALA A 666 8.39 -13.27 17.52
C ALA A 666 8.85 -13.19 16.05
N GLY A 667 8.12 -13.78 15.10
CA GLY A 667 8.31 -13.55 13.66
C GLY A 667 8.04 -12.11 13.20
N ALA A 668 7.51 -11.26 14.08
CA ALA A 668 7.28 -9.83 13.87
C ALA A 668 8.54 -8.96 14.03
N ASP A 669 9.75 -9.55 14.19
CA ASP A 669 11.01 -8.80 14.24
C ASP A 669 11.30 -7.94 12.98
N SER A 670 10.56 -8.16 11.89
CA SER A 670 10.58 -7.33 10.70
C SER A 670 9.70 -6.06 10.78
N LEU A 671 8.84 -5.89 11.80
CA LEU A 671 8.00 -4.68 11.99
C LEU A 671 8.71 -3.46 12.60
N GLY A 672 10.03 -3.47 12.54
CA GLY A 672 10.88 -2.32 12.80
C GLY A 672 12.27 -2.89 12.97
N SER A 673 13.16 -2.69 12.00
CA SER A 673 14.57 -2.92 12.27
C SER A 673 14.94 -1.99 13.42
N VAL A 674 15.00 -2.56 14.63
CA VAL A 674 15.91 -2.12 15.67
C VAL A 674 17.26 -1.95 14.95
N PRO A 675 17.98 -0.82 15.11
CA PRO A 675 19.33 -0.72 14.59
C PRO A 675 20.05 -2.01 14.97
N ALA A 676 20.73 -2.65 14.01
CA ALA A 676 21.46 -3.88 14.23
C ALA A 676 22.07 -3.84 15.64
N ALA A 677 21.81 -4.88 16.44
CA ALA A 677 22.40 -5.00 17.77
C ALA A 677 23.85 -4.50 17.68
N PRO A 678 24.27 -3.55 18.55
CA PRO A 678 25.49 -2.79 18.36
C PRO A 678 26.57 -3.75 17.92
N ALA A 679 27.06 -3.51 16.69
CA ALA A 679 27.90 -4.43 15.96
C ALA A 679 28.92 -5.02 16.94
N LYS A 680 28.87 -6.34 17.18
CA LYS A 680 29.62 -6.90 18.32
C LYS A 680 31.10 -6.60 18.08
N PRO A 681 31.86 -6.10 19.06
CA PRO A 681 33.30 -6.00 18.87
C PRO A 681 33.85 -7.39 18.54
N TYR A 682 35.05 -7.44 18.00
CA TYR A 682 35.75 -8.71 17.89
C TYR A 682 35.80 -9.39 19.26
N THR A 683 35.60 -10.71 19.31
CA THR A 683 35.70 -11.48 20.56
C THR A 683 37.09 -11.36 21.20
N THR A 684 38.08 -10.95 20.41
CA THR A 684 39.46 -10.72 20.80
C THR A 684 39.79 -9.25 20.59
N ALA A 685 39.80 -8.44 21.66
CA ALA A 685 40.23 -7.05 21.62
C ALA A 685 41.78 -6.96 21.66
N PRO A 686 42.40 -5.95 21.01
CA PRO A 686 43.84 -5.74 21.09
C PRO A 686 44.27 -5.42 22.53
N THR A 687 45.26 -6.15 23.05
CA THR A 687 45.89 -5.90 24.36
C THR A 687 47.24 -5.22 24.17
N LEU A 688 47.44 -4.10 24.86
CA LEU A 688 48.60 -3.23 24.66
C LEU A 688 49.61 -3.36 25.80
N GLN A 689 50.88 -3.19 25.46
CA GLN A 689 51.97 -3.03 26.41
C GLN A 689 52.81 -1.81 26.03
N ALA A 690 53.12 -0.96 27.01
CA ALA A 690 53.99 0.20 26.82
C ALA A 690 55.46 -0.24 26.67
N ALA A 691 56.22 0.50 25.86
CA ALA A 691 57.66 0.36 25.82
C ALA A 691 58.31 0.96 27.09
N ALA A 692 59.43 0.38 27.52
CA ALA A 692 60.21 0.93 28.62
C ALA A 692 60.99 2.17 28.14
N THR A 693 60.67 3.34 28.70
CA THR A 693 61.40 4.61 28.55
C THR A 693 61.81 4.99 27.12
N PRO A 694 60.87 5.32 26.21
CA PRO A 694 61.20 5.74 24.85
C PRO A 694 62.07 7.01 24.81
N ALA A 695 63.03 7.07 23.88
CA ALA A 695 63.89 8.23 23.72
C ALA A 695 63.13 9.43 23.12
N LYS A 696 63.50 10.63 23.57
CA LYS A 696 62.94 11.92 23.13
C LYS A 696 63.91 12.66 22.21
N ASP A 697 64.47 12.02 21.20
CA ASP A 697 65.52 12.61 20.35
C ASP A 697 65.01 13.12 18.99
N GLY A 698 63.69 13.12 18.77
CA GLY A 698 63.08 13.50 17.51
C GLY A 698 63.13 12.40 16.43
N THR A 699 63.53 11.18 16.77
CA THR A 699 63.46 10.00 15.88
C THR A 699 62.24 9.13 16.19
N SER A 700 61.87 8.25 15.25
CA SER A 700 60.77 7.30 15.45
C SER A 700 61.23 6.14 16.32
N VAL A 701 60.65 6.03 17.51
CA VAL A 701 61.01 5.05 18.54
C VAL A 701 59.82 4.17 18.88
N LYS A 702 60.08 2.97 19.40
CA LYS A 702 59.02 2.08 19.91
C LYS A 702 58.38 2.70 21.14
N ILE A 703 57.05 2.86 21.09
CA ILE A 703 56.25 3.38 22.22
C ILE A 703 55.38 2.30 22.86
N GLY A 704 55.17 1.18 22.17
CA GLY A 704 54.45 0.02 22.69
C GLY A 704 54.26 -1.07 21.64
N GLU A 705 53.44 -2.05 21.98
CA GLU A 705 53.07 -3.16 21.08
C GLU A 705 51.69 -3.74 21.40
N ILE A 706 51.11 -4.43 20.41
CA ILE A 706 49.90 -5.24 20.58
C ILE A 706 50.33 -6.67 20.94
N THR A 707 50.26 -7.02 22.23
CA THR A 707 50.73 -8.32 22.76
C THR A 707 50.02 -9.54 22.17
N ASN A 708 48.74 -9.40 21.77
CA ASN A 708 47.96 -10.46 21.13
C ASN A 708 47.81 -10.27 19.61
N TYR A 709 48.76 -9.59 18.95
CA TYR A 709 48.65 -9.17 17.55
C TYR A 709 48.32 -10.30 16.58
N ALA A 710 48.93 -11.48 16.73
CA ALA A 710 48.71 -12.61 15.82
C ALA A 710 47.23 -13.05 15.80
N ALA A 711 46.56 -13.08 16.96
CA ALA A 711 45.15 -13.45 17.06
C ALA A 711 44.23 -12.36 16.50
N VAL A 712 44.54 -11.09 16.78
CA VAL A 712 43.82 -9.93 16.21
C VAL A 712 43.95 -9.91 14.68
N LYS A 713 45.16 -10.20 14.16
CA LYS A 713 45.46 -10.21 12.74
C LYS A 713 44.69 -11.30 11.99
N ALA A 714 44.77 -12.54 12.46
CA ALA A 714 44.09 -13.67 11.83
C ALA A 714 42.56 -13.47 11.78
N LEU A 715 41.97 -12.94 12.86
CA LEU A 715 40.54 -12.64 12.91
C LEU A 715 40.15 -11.53 11.94
N LEU A 716 40.99 -10.50 11.80
CA LEU A 716 40.72 -9.38 10.90
C LEU A 716 40.82 -9.80 9.43
N GLU A 717 41.82 -10.61 9.08
CA GLU A 717 42.00 -11.13 7.71
C GLU A 717 40.87 -12.09 7.31
N ASP A 718 40.44 -12.96 8.22
CA ASP A 718 39.27 -13.85 8.05
C ASP A 718 37.99 -13.03 7.77
N LYS A 719 37.74 -11.99 8.57
CA LYS A 719 36.52 -11.17 8.42
C LYS A 719 36.56 -10.19 7.26
N LYS A 720 37.74 -9.71 6.88
CA LYS A 720 37.94 -8.85 5.70
C LYS A 720 37.91 -9.64 4.39
N GLY A 721 38.32 -10.91 4.42
CA GLY A 721 38.51 -11.74 3.23
C GLY A 721 39.81 -11.44 2.47
N GLY A 722 40.85 -10.94 3.17
CA GLY A 722 42.13 -10.56 2.56
C GLY A 722 43.13 -9.95 3.56
N PRO A 723 44.37 -9.62 3.14
CA PRO A 723 45.43 -9.15 4.04
C PRO A 723 45.13 -7.79 4.68
N ILE A 724 45.68 -7.55 5.88
CA ILE A 724 45.54 -6.28 6.61
C ILE A 724 46.33 -5.16 5.92
N ALA A 725 45.77 -3.95 5.90
CA ALA A 725 46.42 -2.74 5.43
C ALA A 725 46.48 -1.67 6.55
N ALA A 726 47.31 -0.64 6.35
CA ALA A 726 47.51 0.40 7.37
C ALA A 726 46.23 1.16 7.76
N ALA A 727 45.24 1.22 6.86
CA ALA A 727 43.94 1.83 7.13
C ALA A 727 43.04 1.04 8.09
N ASP A 728 43.41 -0.21 8.41
CA ASP A 728 42.59 -1.11 9.25
C ASP A 728 42.92 -1.00 10.75
N VAL A 729 44.03 -0.33 11.08
CA VAL A 729 44.50 -0.13 12.45
C VAL A 729 44.83 1.34 12.65
N LYS A 730 44.16 1.98 13.62
CA LYS A 730 44.37 3.39 13.95
C LYS A 730 44.95 3.51 15.35
N VAL A 731 45.97 4.35 15.52
CA VAL A 731 46.51 4.72 16.84
C VAL A 731 46.16 6.17 17.14
N THR A 732 45.67 6.43 18.35
CA THR A 732 45.39 7.78 18.85
C THR A 732 46.22 8.06 20.07
N ILE A 733 46.77 9.28 20.15
CA ILE A 733 47.52 9.78 21.30
C ILE A 733 46.61 10.68 22.13
N SER A 734 46.66 10.53 23.46
CA SER A 734 45.92 11.34 24.42
C SER A 734 46.80 11.74 25.60
N ALA A 735 46.29 12.66 26.43
CA ALA A 735 47.06 13.25 27.51
C ALA A 735 47.46 12.23 28.60
N GLY A 736 48.71 12.32 29.06
CA GLY A 736 49.23 11.50 30.17
C GLY A 736 48.81 11.99 31.56
N SER A 737 48.99 11.15 32.59
CA SER A 737 48.61 11.48 33.98
C SER A 737 49.49 12.51 34.69
N ALA A 738 50.71 12.77 34.20
CA ALA A 738 51.63 13.75 34.79
C ALA A 738 52.58 14.33 33.73
N SER A 739 52.76 15.65 33.72
CA SER A 739 53.59 16.39 32.74
C SER A 739 53.31 15.95 31.31
N ASP A 740 52.09 16.25 30.83
CA ASP A 740 51.60 15.79 29.53
C ASP A 740 52.50 16.23 28.38
N VAL A 741 52.94 15.27 27.57
CA VAL A 741 53.74 15.47 26.36
C VAL A 741 53.03 14.95 25.11
N SER A 742 51.72 14.66 25.17
CA SER A 742 50.95 14.15 24.04
C SER A 742 51.06 15.01 22.77
N ASN A 743 51.12 16.34 22.93
CA ASN A 743 51.32 17.31 21.84
C ASN A 743 52.74 17.31 21.25
N LYS A 744 53.68 16.55 21.84
CA LYS A 744 55.06 16.34 21.38
C LYS A 744 55.27 14.98 20.72
N VAL A 745 54.20 14.21 20.54
CA VAL A 745 54.22 12.91 19.86
C VAL A 745 53.59 13.03 18.48
N SER A 746 54.34 12.65 17.44
CA SER A 746 53.91 12.69 16.04
C SER A 746 54.28 11.41 15.30
N ASP A 747 53.89 11.29 14.02
CA ASP A 747 54.29 10.20 13.12
C ASP A 747 54.01 8.80 13.68
N VAL A 748 52.84 8.62 14.30
CA VAL A 748 52.46 7.37 14.95
C VAL A 748 52.10 6.32 13.90
N THR A 749 52.75 5.16 13.96
CA THR A 749 52.57 4.06 13.01
C THR A 749 52.50 2.71 13.72
N VAL A 750 51.88 1.73 13.05
CA VAL A 750 51.84 0.33 13.48
C VAL A 750 52.55 -0.51 12.43
N ASP A 751 53.51 -1.32 12.86
CA ASP A 751 54.13 -2.34 12.03
C ASP A 751 53.16 -3.52 11.88
N LEU A 752 52.61 -3.68 10.67
CA LEU A 752 51.60 -4.71 10.39
C LEU A 752 52.17 -6.14 10.34
N ALA A 753 53.49 -6.30 10.39
CA ALA A 753 54.13 -7.61 10.46
C ALA A 753 54.05 -8.21 11.87
N ASN A 754 54.28 -7.40 12.91
CA ASN A 754 54.47 -7.86 14.29
C ASN A 754 53.61 -7.12 15.34
N GLY A 755 52.90 -6.05 14.98
CA GLY A 755 52.05 -5.29 15.89
C GLY A 755 52.78 -4.26 16.75
N GLU A 756 54.03 -3.92 16.40
CA GLU A 756 54.81 -2.89 17.09
C GLU A 756 54.28 -1.49 16.78
N ILE A 757 54.24 -0.62 17.80
CA ILE A 757 53.75 0.76 17.69
C ILE A 757 54.93 1.70 17.85
N LYS A 758 55.14 2.54 16.85
CA LYS A 758 56.23 3.52 16.81
C LYS A 758 55.68 4.94 16.70
N ALA A 759 56.38 5.88 17.31
CA ALA A 759 56.07 7.30 17.18
C ALA A 759 57.35 8.13 17.30
N LYS A 760 57.30 9.34 16.75
CA LYS A 760 58.34 10.34 16.93
C LYS A 760 58.03 11.18 18.17
N ILE A 761 59.03 11.32 19.04
CA ILE A 761 58.92 12.12 20.28
C ILE A 761 59.88 13.30 20.18
N ASP A 762 59.34 14.51 20.21
CA ASP A 762 60.10 15.77 20.07
C ASP A 762 61.15 15.93 21.19
N SER A 763 62.34 16.45 20.84
CA SER A 763 63.43 16.66 21.80
C SER A 763 63.22 17.75 22.83
N THR A 764 62.20 18.58 22.62
CA THR A 764 61.73 19.59 23.58
C THR A 764 60.77 19.03 24.61
N ALA A 765 60.40 17.74 24.56
CA ALA A 765 59.54 17.12 25.57
C ALA A 765 60.21 17.13 26.97
N THR A 766 59.44 17.44 28.01
CA THR A 766 59.93 17.46 29.39
C THR A 766 60.33 16.07 29.84
N GLY A 767 61.51 15.93 30.47
CA GLY A 767 62.02 14.65 30.96
C GLY A 767 61.03 13.95 31.90
N SER A 768 60.90 12.63 31.75
CA SER A 768 59.90 11.80 32.45
C SER A 768 58.43 12.21 32.21
N GLY A 769 58.16 12.99 31.16
CA GLY A 769 56.79 13.32 30.73
C GLY A 769 56.00 12.09 30.30
N LYS A 770 54.66 12.22 30.28
CA LYS A 770 53.77 11.10 29.99
C LYS A 770 52.78 11.41 28.88
N PHE A 771 52.43 10.39 28.11
CA PHE A 771 51.31 10.40 27.17
C PHE A 771 50.64 9.03 27.17
N LYS A 772 49.43 8.95 26.61
CA LYS A 772 48.72 7.67 26.42
C LYS A 772 48.54 7.38 24.94
N PHE A 773 48.48 6.10 24.60
CA PHE A 773 48.07 5.66 23.28
C PHE A 773 46.94 4.63 23.36
N GLN A 774 46.07 4.64 22.36
CA GLN A 774 45.00 3.64 22.16
C GLN A 774 45.05 3.14 20.72
N VAL A 775 44.85 1.84 20.55
CA VAL A 775 44.71 1.20 19.25
C VAL A 775 43.23 0.90 18.99
N THR A 776 42.76 1.26 17.80
CA THR A 776 41.44 0.91 17.27
C THR A 776 41.62 0.01 16.05
N VAL A 777 40.99 -1.17 16.07
CA VAL A 777 40.95 -2.11 14.94
C VAL A 777 39.60 -1.99 14.26
N LYS A 778 39.61 -1.89 12.91
CA LYS A 778 38.41 -1.65 12.11
C LYS A 778 37.45 -2.84 12.09
N GLY A 779 36.15 -2.56 12.24
CA GLY A 779 35.09 -3.54 12.08
C GLY A 779 34.82 -3.91 10.62
N TYR A 780 34.58 -5.20 10.35
CA TYR A 780 34.16 -5.73 9.05
C TYR A 780 32.88 -6.56 9.18
N GLY A 781 31.99 -6.47 8.20
CA GLY A 781 30.67 -7.13 8.24
C GLY A 781 29.76 -6.55 9.31
N ASP A 782 29.32 -7.38 10.26
CA ASP A 782 28.44 -7.03 11.39
C ASP A 782 29.22 -6.65 12.67
N ARG A 783 30.54 -6.39 12.57
CA ARG A 783 31.44 -6.07 13.70
C ARG A 783 31.73 -4.58 13.81
N SER A 784 31.75 -4.04 15.03
CA SER A 784 32.17 -2.66 15.26
C SER A 784 33.69 -2.54 15.31
N ASP A 785 34.18 -1.32 15.17
CA ASP A 785 35.53 -0.98 15.58
C ASP A 785 35.76 -1.43 17.03
N THR A 786 36.90 -2.06 17.27
CA THR A 786 37.27 -2.58 18.59
C THR A 786 38.47 -1.81 19.11
N LYS A 787 38.33 -1.20 20.29
CA LYS A 787 39.36 -0.35 20.90
C LYS A 787 40.07 -1.08 22.03
N ALA A 788 41.39 -0.93 22.10
CA ALA A 788 42.16 -1.32 23.27
C ALA A 788 41.92 -0.37 24.45
N THR A 789 42.19 -0.83 25.66
CA THR A 789 42.35 0.06 26.82
C THR A 789 43.52 1.01 26.58
N GLU A 790 43.34 2.31 26.85
CA GLU A 790 44.42 3.29 26.79
C GLU A 790 45.60 2.85 27.65
N THR A 791 46.81 2.96 27.10
CA THR A 791 48.05 2.56 27.77
C THR A 791 48.98 3.76 27.91
N GLU A 792 49.47 3.99 29.12
CA GLU A 792 50.33 5.12 29.44
C GLU A 792 51.80 4.79 29.19
N VAL A 793 52.52 5.75 28.63
CA VAL A 793 53.95 5.68 28.33
C VAL A 793 54.66 6.81 29.05
N THR A 794 55.78 6.47 29.70
CA THR A 794 56.70 7.45 30.31
C THR A 794 57.94 7.54 29.44
N ILE A 795 58.28 8.73 28.96
CA ILE A 795 59.47 8.95 28.13
C ILE A 795 60.74 9.02 28.99
N ALA A 796 61.91 8.79 28.38
CA ALA A 796 63.19 8.93 29.06
C ALA A 796 63.40 10.35 29.64
N ALA A 797 64.15 10.44 30.74
CA ALA A 797 64.51 11.70 31.38
C ALA A 797 65.31 12.62 30.45
#